data_AF-A0A7W8NR73-F1
#
_entry.id   AF-A0A7W8NR73-F1
#
_cell.length_a   1.000
_cell.length_b   1.000
_cell.length_c   1.000
_cell.angle_alpha   90.00
_cell.angle_beta   90.00
_cell.angle_gamma   90.00
#
_symmetry.space_group_name_H-M   'P 1'
#
loop_
_entity.id
_entity.type
_entity.pdbx_description
1 polymer ?
#
loop_
_entity_poly.entity_id
_entity_poly.type
_entity_poly.pdbx_seq_one_letter_code
_entity_poly.pdbx_strand_id
1 'polypeptide(L)'
;MMRCHVNTALRVCALLPGLLLAACSTSKPPATQDAAGSAAPVHGGTHSVTLAPPALPDSRALTPLPELTGATPAVPLRSLAVANTAVVGLKVLILTASSTDSALSDAQAMLDQAGVPYDVVNPSVPGAFTIDTLVAADGSGKYQGVILTSGNLAYEASPGVWQSALDWTGWNVLWQYETDYNVRQLSLYTYPSSWPEDYGLRDAGAASATSDPGLTTTGRTVFKDLKATTKLPIRYAYNYPATVTTVAGITTTPLLTDAAGRVLAATSTAGTRERLALTFAQNPYLLHSALLGPSLVNWLTKGVYVGEYRRYNQLDIDDWFLPGDVFDETTRTIQPDAFRISASDALAVSKQQDALRATFPVSSNFTFSMVFNGGGANTSAPVSCDPNVVSPDALTSMSRCLKDAFDWVSHTFDHEYMDFLNYADSLAQLRPNITVGQTLDLNLSRKSLVTGDMSGLGYYNPAGDGPKTNYGLGASNVNFLQAAQKSGDQYLASNHSVDGQWDPACMNCGVVHPLNANIFLVPRWPTNVFYSVTTPAQMTSAYNSVYGPGGTLAFWDHNLTYAEILDKESDIALSHVLSGGAFPHYMHQDNLRQYAPGRSLAFDWQSALLTKYSQYSTLPLRTLRWDAVGAHVKSRTSFMKSGVSGRWDRVAKTITVTSARGGDAYVTGVTVGTTQTYAGQKISSLTLAAGQSVTVAVP
;
A
#
# COMPACT_ATOMS: atom_id res chain seq x y z
N MET A 1 39.50 18.11 15.80
CA MET A 1 40.19 19.01 16.73
C MET A 1 39.40 19.07 18.03
N MET A 2 40.11 19.25 19.15
CA MET A 2 39.65 19.23 20.55
C MET A 2 39.37 17.86 21.19
N ARG A 3 40.40 17.40 21.90
CA ARG A 3 40.43 16.40 22.97
C ARG A 3 39.93 17.03 24.28
N CYS A 4 39.37 16.20 25.16
CA CYS A 4 39.60 16.33 26.60
C CYS A 4 39.66 14.93 27.24
N HIS A 5 40.78 14.64 27.91
CA HIS A 5 41.02 13.50 28.80
C HIS A 5 40.86 13.97 30.25
N VAL A 6 40.40 13.10 31.17
CA VAL A 6 40.98 12.75 32.50
C VAL A 6 40.17 11.52 33.00
N ASN A 7 40.69 10.29 33.12
CA ASN A 7 41.58 9.63 34.10
C ASN A 7 40.97 9.20 35.48
N THR A 8 40.75 7.89 35.61
CA THR A 8 41.17 6.92 36.69
C THR A 8 40.87 7.11 38.19
N ALA A 9 40.22 6.08 38.76
CA ALA A 9 40.73 5.11 39.77
C ALA A 9 40.23 5.11 41.25
N LEU A 10 39.77 3.90 41.65
CA LEU A 10 40.01 3.08 42.87
C LEU A 10 39.62 3.52 44.31
N ARG A 11 38.89 2.62 45.01
CA ARG A 11 39.12 1.93 46.33
C ARG A 11 37.77 1.49 46.93
N VAL A 12 37.43 0.22 47.22
CA VAL A 12 37.94 -0.85 48.14
C VAL A 12 37.39 -0.77 49.58
N CYS A 13 36.91 -1.94 50.08
CA CYS A 13 36.61 -2.39 51.47
C CYS A 13 35.26 -2.00 52.11
N ALA A 14 34.57 -2.80 52.96
CA ALA A 14 34.75 -4.19 53.45
C ALA A 14 33.55 -4.59 54.38
N LEU A 15 33.15 -5.88 54.33
CA LEU A 15 32.75 -6.84 55.40
C LEU A 15 31.65 -6.60 56.49
N LEU A 16 30.61 -7.48 56.43
CA LEU A 16 29.99 -8.41 57.45
C LEU A 16 29.29 -7.87 58.75
N PRO A 17 28.51 -8.68 59.54
CA PRO A 17 27.34 -9.53 59.21
C PRO A 17 26.23 -9.61 60.31
N GLY A 18 25.13 -10.34 60.02
CA GLY A 18 24.47 -11.27 60.97
C GLY A 18 23.20 -10.79 61.72
N LEU A 19 22.09 -11.52 61.57
CA LEU A 19 21.50 -12.36 62.63
C LEU A 19 20.27 -13.15 62.12
N LEU A 20 20.26 -14.46 62.38
CA LEU A 20 19.09 -15.34 62.33
C LEU A 20 18.17 -15.09 63.53
N LEU A 21 16.85 -15.27 63.35
CA LEU A 21 15.96 -15.80 64.38
C LEU A 21 14.80 -16.55 63.72
N ALA A 22 14.71 -17.84 64.02
CA ALA A 22 13.61 -18.73 63.68
C ALA A 22 12.67 -18.85 64.90
N ALA A 23 11.37 -18.99 64.65
CA ALA A 23 10.42 -19.53 65.60
C ALA A 23 9.34 -20.37 64.88
N CYS A 24 9.21 -21.63 65.31
CA CYS A 24 8.14 -22.58 65.01
C CYS A 24 6.83 -22.10 65.69
N SER A 25 5.58 -22.53 65.46
CA SER A 25 4.92 -23.78 65.03
C SER A 25 3.40 -23.45 64.97
N THR A 26 2.54 -24.05 64.16
CA THR A 26 1.84 -25.33 64.42
C THR A 26 0.80 -25.57 63.32
N SER A 27 0.62 -26.84 62.93
CA SER A 27 -0.31 -27.34 61.93
C SER A 27 -1.64 -27.84 62.54
N LYS A 28 -2.75 -27.70 61.81
CA LYS A 28 -4.01 -28.48 61.97
C LYS A 28 -4.61 -28.82 60.58
N PRO A 29 -5.26 -29.98 60.35
CA PRO A 29 -5.52 -30.53 59.01
C PRO A 29 -7.01 -30.39 58.57
N PRO A 30 -7.41 -30.90 57.38
CA PRO A 30 -7.91 -30.13 56.24
C PRO A 30 -9.44 -29.95 56.21
N ALA A 31 -9.90 -28.85 55.61
CA ALA A 31 -11.27 -28.71 55.13
C ALA A 31 -11.24 -28.58 53.59
N THR A 32 -11.89 -29.53 52.92
CA THR A 32 -12.18 -29.51 51.49
C THR A 32 -13.18 -28.40 51.18
N GLN A 33 -12.84 -27.47 50.28
CA GLN A 33 -13.81 -26.76 49.45
C GLN A 33 -13.14 -26.02 48.28
N ASP A 34 -13.59 -26.42 47.09
CA ASP A 34 -13.72 -25.70 45.83
C ASP A 34 -12.50 -25.05 45.16
N ALA A 35 -12.27 -25.52 43.94
CA ALA A 35 -11.36 -24.95 42.96
C ALA A 35 -11.77 -23.51 42.66
N ALA A 36 -11.10 -22.56 43.31
CA ALA A 36 -11.11 -21.17 42.92
C ALA A 36 -10.47 -21.05 41.53
N GLY A 37 -11.25 -20.55 40.57
CA GLY A 37 -10.76 -20.17 39.25
C GLY A 37 -9.56 -19.25 39.39
N SER A 38 -8.48 -19.60 38.69
CA SER A 38 -7.33 -18.72 38.50
C SER A 38 -7.81 -17.46 37.80
N ALA A 39 -7.85 -16.35 38.54
CA ALA A 39 -8.02 -15.02 37.96
C ALA A 39 -6.87 -14.78 36.97
N ALA A 40 -7.23 -14.41 35.74
CA ALA A 40 -6.29 -13.94 34.73
C ALA A 40 -5.54 -12.70 35.26
N PRO A 41 -4.27 -12.47 34.87
CA PRO A 41 -3.58 -11.23 35.19
C PRO A 41 -4.35 -10.06 34.58
N VAL A 42 -4.47 -8.97 35.35
CA VAL A 42 -5.11 -7.71 34.93
C VAL A 42 -4.27 -7.08 33.82
N HIS A 43 -4.84 -6.95 32.62
CA HIS A 43 -4.25 -6.18 31.53
C HIS A 43 -4.61 -4.70 31.73
N GLY A 44 -3.60 -3.85 31.89
CA GLY A 44 -3.80 -2.42 32.10
C GLY A 44 -2.54 -1.67 31.73
N GLY A 45 -2.34 -1.47 30.43
CA GLY A 45 -1.16 -0.82 29.89
C GLY A 45 -1.53 0.24 28.89
N THR A 46 -1.24 1.51 29.18
CA THR A 46 -1.41 2.61 28.22
C THR A 46 -0.42 2.43 27.06
N HIS A 47 -0.89 1.87 25.95
CA HIS A 47 -0.14 1.68 24.71
C HIS A 47 0.28 3.05 24.13
N SER A 48 1.56 3.37 24.25
CA SER A 48 2.14 4.59 23.67
C SER A 48 2.82 4.22 22.36
N VAL A 49 2.03 4.15 21.28
CA VAL A 49 2.60 4.04 19.93
C VAL A 49 3.32 5.35 19.62
N THR A 50 4.51 5.29 19.03
CA THR A 50 5.10 6.50 18.40
C THR A 50 4.27 6.78 17.16
N LEU A 51 3.29 7.66 17.29
CA LEU A 51 2.35 8.00 16.24
C LEU A 51 3.01 8.98 15.24
N ALA A 52 2.74 8.79 13.96
CA ALA A 52 3.12 9.73 12.91
C ALA A 52 1.97 10.73 12.63
N PRO A 53 2.24 11.88 12.00
CA PRO A 53 1.19 12.78 11.53
C PRO A 53 0.18 12.03 10.62
N PRO A 54 -1.14 12.25 10.81
CA PRO A 54 -2.19 11.61 10.03
C PRO A 54 -2.39 12.35 8.70
N ALA A 55 -1.32 12.47 7.91
CA ALA A 55 -1.35 13.18 6.64
C ALA A 55 -0.55 12.45 5.58
N LEU A 56 -1.03 12.57 4.34
CA LEU A 56 -0.24 12.23 3.17
C LEU A 56 1.03 13.08 3.15
N PRO A 57 2.17 12.55 2.65
CA PRO A 57 3.39 13.30 2.52
C PRO A 57 3.21 14.61 1.74
N ASP A 58 4.01 15.62 2.08
CA ASP A 58 3.86 16.98 1.54
C ASP A 58 4.13 17.04 0.02
N SER A 59 3.15 17.58 -0.72
CA SER A 59 3.20 17.75 -2.17
C SER A 59 3.94 19.03 -2.63
N ARG A 60 4.54 19.79 -1.71
CA ARG A 60 5.06 21.16 -1.92
C ARG A 60 6.29 21.33 -2.84
N ALA A 61 6.80 20.28 -3.47
CA ALA A 61 7.88 20.38 -4.46
C ALA A 61 7.38 20.47 -5.92
N LEU A 62 6.19 21.04 -6.15
CA LEU A 62 5.65 21.23 -7.50
C LEU A 62 5.98 22.65 -7.94
N THR A 63 6.95 22.78 -8.84
CA THR A 63 7.36 24.06 -9.41
C THR A 63 6.65 24.29 -10.74
N PRO A 64 6.37 25.55 -11.12
CA PRO A 64 5.97 25.86 -12.48
C PRO A 64 7.06 25.41 -13.46
N LEU A 65 6.64 24.86 -14.60
CA LEU A 65 7.52 24.63 -15.74
C LEU A 65 7.98 25.97 -16.34
N PRO A 66 9.27 26.07 -16.71
CA PRO A 66 9.73 27.13 -17.58
C PRO A 66 9.20 26.89 -19.00
N GLU A 67 8.80 27.97 -19.67
CA GLU A 67 8.60 27.94 -21.12
C GLU A 67 9.99 28.03 -21.79
N LEU A 68 10.37 26.96 -22.49
CA LEU A 68 11.52 26.99 -23.38
C LEU A 68 11.06 27.41 -24.77
N THR A 69 11.77 28.37 -25.36
CA THR A 69 11.52 28.87 -26.73
C THR A 69 12.82 28.88 -27.51
N GLY A 70 12.72 28.85 -28.84
CA GLY A 70 13.89 28.91 -29.70
C GLY A 70 13.67 28.27 -31.06
N ALA A 71 14.71 28.29 -31.88
CA ALA A 71 14.68 27.62 -33.19
C ALA A 71 14.51 26.11 -32.99
N THR A 72 13.60 25.54 -33.78
CA THR A 72 13.42 24.09 -33.93
C THR A 72 13.97 23.68 -35.29
N PRO A 73 15.23 23.19 -35.37
CA PRO A 73 15.83 22.78 -36.62
C PRO A 73 14.97 21.70 -37.28
N ALA A 74 14.50 21.98 -38.49
CA ALA A 74 13.82 21.00 -39.32
C ALA A 74 14.83 20.01 -39.87
N VAL A 75 15.32 19.11 -39.02
CA VAL A 75 16.16 17.98 -39.42
C VAL A 75 15.24 16.81 -39.73
N PRO A 76 15.20 16.29 -40.97
CA PRO A 76 14.44 15.10 -41.26
C PRO A 76 14.91 13.95 -40.36
N LEU A 77 13.95 13.30 -39.69
CA LEU A 77 14.19 12.06 -38.97
C LEU A 77 14.81 11.03 -39.93
N ARG A 78 16.01 10.54 -39.62
CA ARG A 78 16.73 9.53 -40.41
C ARG A 78 16.69 8.21 -39.67
N SER A 79 16.21 7.15 -40.33
CA SER A 79 16.20 5.80 -39.77
C SER A 79 17.53 5.46 -39.12
N LEU A 80 17.46 4.79 -37.96
CA LEU A 80 18.65 4.31 -37.25
C LEU A 80 19.39 3.20 -38.04
N ALA A 81 18.87 2.76 -39.20
CA ALA A 81 19.45 1.75 -40.08
C ALA A 81 19.72 0.40 -39.38
N VAL A 82 18.78 0.00 -38.52
CA VAL A 82 18.89 -1.14 -37.60
C VAL A 82 18.05 -2.32 -38.08
N ALA A 83 18.59 -3.53 -37.92
CA ALA A 83 17.86 -4.77 -38.12
C ALA A 83 16.87 -4.99 -36.96
N ASN A 84 15.73 -5.68 -37.17
CA ASN A 84 14.84 -6.13 -36.09
C ASN A 84 14.01 -5.06 -35.33
N THR A 85 13.55 -4.01 -36.03
CA THR A 85 12.66 -2.97 -35.47
C THR A 85 11.30 -3.46 -34.98
N ALA A 86 10.94 -4.71 -35.29
CA ALA A 86 9.72 -5.36 -34.80
C ALA A 86 9.80 -5.78 -33.31
N VAL A 87 11.00 -5.87 -32.75
CA VAL A 87 11.23 -6.37 -31.39
C VAL A 87 11.58 -5.24 -30.44
N VAL A 88 10.86 -5.17 -29.32
CA VAL A 88 11.14 -4.24 -28.22
C VAL A 88 11.25 -4.98 -26.88
N GLY A 89 12.06 -4.47 -25.95
CA GLY A 89 12.04 -4.92 -24.55
C GLY A 89 10.72 -4.53 -23.87
N LEU A 90 10.16 -5.45 -23.07
CA LEU A 90 9.04 -5.19 -22.15
C LEU A 90 9.51 -4.37 -20.94
N LYS A 91 10.09 -3.20 -21.22
CA LYS A 91 10.73 -2.27 -20.28
C LYS A 91 10.38 -0.83 -20.67
N VAL A 92 10.30 0.08 -19.70
CA VAL A 92 10.02 1.50 -19.94
C VAL A 92 11.28 2.34 -19.68
N LEU A 93 11.51 3.36 -20.50
CA LEU A 93 12.55 4.35 -20.25
C LEU A 93 11.93 5.60 -19.62
N ILE A 94 12.43 6.04 -18.48
CA ILE A 94 12.12 7.34 -17.91
C ILE A 94 13.28 8.28 -18.24
N LEU A 95 12.98 9.36 -18.96
CA LEU A 95 13.89 10.48 -19.15
C LEU A 95 13.51 11.59 -18.18
N THR A 96 14.51 12.02 -17.40
CA THR A 96 14.35 13.10 -16.42
C THR A 96 15.40 14.18 -16.63
N ALA A 97 15.10 15.39 -16.19
CA ALA A 97 16.04 16.51 -16.19
C ALA A 97 16.72 16.72 -14.83
N SER A 98 16.19 16.12 -13.76
CA SER A 98 16.71 16.25 -12.39
C SER A 98 16.34 15.05 -11.52
N SER A 99 17.22 14.65 -10.60
CA SER A 99 16.93 13.61 -9.61
C SER A 99 15.92 14.04 -8.53
N THR A 100 15.56 15.33 -8.47
CA THR A 100 14.57 15.87 -7.52
C THR A 100 13.24 16.24 -8.18
N ASP A 101 13.02 15.81 -9.42
CA ASP A 101 11.78 16.04 -10.15
C ASP A 101 10.63 15.24 -9.52
N SER A 102 9.54 15.90 -9.12
CA SER A 102 8.39 15.22 -8.52
C SER A 102 7.67 14.29 -9.51
N ALA A 103 7.71 14.59 -10.81
CA ALA A 103 7.20 13.71 -11.84
C ALA A 103 8.09 12.47 -12.07
N LEU A 104 9.38 12.51 -11.68
CA LEU A 104 10.22 11.31 -11.64
C LEU A 104 9.69 10.33 -10.58
N SER A 105 9.45 10.82 -9.36
CA SER A 105 8.90 10.00 -8.28
C SER A 105 7.54 9.41 -8.64
N ASP A 106 6.69 10.15 -9.36
CA ASP A 106 5.40 9.66 -9.85
C ASP A 106 5.57 8.56 -10.92
N ALA A 107 6.45 8.79 -11.90
CA ALA A 107 6.77 7.81 -12.93
C ALA A 107 7.27 6.49 -12.34
N GLN A 108 8.18 6.56 -11.36
CA GLN A 108 8.68 5.39 -10.65
C GLN A 108 7.55 4.71 -9.88
N ALA A 109 6.78 5.45 -9.09
CA ALA A 109 5.69 4.89 -8.29
C ALA A 109 4.66 4.14 -9.16
N MET A 110 4.18 4.72 -10.26
CA MET A 110 3.17 4.03 -11.09
C MET A 110 3.71 2.75 -11.74
N LEU A 111 4.99 2.72 -12.15
CA LEU A 111 5.62 1.54 -12.72
C LEU A 111 5.93 0.50 -11.64
N ASP A 112 6.42 0.93 -10.47
CA ASP A 112 6.71 0.08 -9.32
C ASP A 112 5.44 -0.56 -8.76
N GLN A 113 4.33 0.16 -8.66
CA GLN A 113 3.02 -0.39 -8.28
C GLN A 113 2.59 -1.52 -9.22
N ALA A 114 2.83 -1.38 -10.53
CA ALA A 114 2.57 -2.42 -11.51
C ALA A 114 3.69 -3.48 -11.60
N GLY A 115 4.87 -3.20 -11.05
CA GLY A 115 6.10 -3.96 -11.22
C GLY A 115 6.60 -4.02 -12.67
N VAL A 116 6.35 -2.95 -13.45
CA VAL A 116 6.87 -2.81 -14.82
C VAL A 116 8.34 -2.47 -14.76
N PRO A 117 9.24 -3.26 -15.39
CA PRO A 117 10.66 -2.94 -15.42
C PRO A 117 10.93 -1.58 -16.09
N TYR A 118 11.85 -0.80 -15.54
CA TYR A 118 12.25 0.48 -16.12
C TYR A 118 13.74 0.81 -15.96
N ASP A 119 14.20 1.77 -16.75
CA ASP A 119 15.46 2.49 -16.54
C ASP A 119 15.15 3.98 -16.35
N VAL A 120 15.97 4.66 -15.55
CA VAL A 120 15.97 6.13 -15.43
C VAL A 120 17.26 6.66 -16.03
N VAL A 121 17.14 7.59 -16.98
CA VAL A 121 18.28 8.27 -17.59
C VAL A 121 18.08 9.77 -17.42
N ASN A 122 19.15 10.47 -17.00
CA ASN A 122 19.20 11.92 -17.00
C ASN A 122 20.10 12.40 -18.15
N PRO A 123 19.54 12.85 -19.29
CA PRO A 123 20.33 13.26 -20.45
C PRO A 123 21.17 14.52 -20.24
N SER A 124 20.91 15.31 -19.18
CA SER A 124 21.73 16.49 -18.87
C SER A 124 23.16 16.13 -18.47
N VAL A 125 23.39 14.86 -18.09
CA VAL A 125 24.73 14.31 -17.86
C VAL A 125 25.35 13.95 -19.22
N PRO A 126 26.47 14.59 -19.62
CA PRO A 126 27.08 14.34 -20.93
C PRO A 126 27.36 12.86 -21.18
N GLY A 127 26.89 12.35 -22.33
CA GLY A 127 27.07 10.96 -22.74
C GLY A 127 26.10 9.96 -22.10
N ALA A 128 25.21 10.38 -21.19
CA ALA A 128 24.24 9.49 -20.55
C ALA A 128 23.12 9.01 -21.50
N PHE A 129 22.86 9.75 -22.58
CA PHE A 129 21.85 9.42 -23.57
C PHE A 129 22.46 9.38 -24.97
N THR A 130 22.46 8.18 -25.57
CA THR A 130 22.96 7.91 -26.93
C THR A 130 22.04 6.93 -27.64
N ILE A 131 22.32 6.62 -28.90
CA ILE A 131 21.60 5.56 -29.63
C ILE A 131 21.67 4.21 -28.90
N ASP A 132 22.82 3.90 -28.28
CA ASP A 132 23.03 2.67 -27.52
C ASP A 132 22.20 2.64 -26.23
N THR A 133 21.70 3.78 -25.76
CA THR A 133 20.71 3.81 -24.67
C THR A 133 19.42 3.15 -25.14
N LEU A 134 19.00 3.37 -26.39
CA LEU A 134 17.68 2.97 -26.92
C LEU A 134 17.70 1.63 -27.67
N VAL A 135 18.80 1.31 -28.35
CA VAL A 135 18.91 0.15 -29.24
C VAL A 135 19.94 -0.83 -28.71
N ALA A 136 19.61 -2.12 -28.74
CA ALA A 136 20.53 -3.20 -28.39
C ALA A 136 21.45 -3.56 -29.56
N ALA A 137 22.56 -4.26 -29.28
CA ALA A 137 23.53 -4.65 -30.31
C ALA A 137 22.95 -5.54 -31.42
N ASP A 138 21.85 -6.26 -31.15
CA ASP A 138 21.12 -7.09 -32.12
C ASP A 138 20.11 -6.28 -32.96
N GLY A 139 20.05 -4.95 -32.77
CA GLY A 139 19.12 -4.05 -33.43
C GLY A 139 17.70 -4.06 -32.87
N SER A 140 17.43 -4.80 -31.79
CA SER A 140 16.14 -4.68 -31.10
C SER A 140 16.06 -3.40 -30.25
N GLY A 141 14.85 -2.89 -30.07
CA GLY A 141 14.61 -1.74 -29.20
C GLY A 141 14.65 -2.16 -27.74
N LYS A 142 15.27 -1.38 -26.87
CA LYS A 142 15.37 -1.73 -25.43
C LYS A 142 14.09 -1.47 -24.65
N TYR A 143 13.21 -0.61 -25.16
CA TYR A 143 12.04 -0.10 -24.44
C TYR A 143 10.76 -0.13 -25.27
N GLN A 144 9.64 -0.50 -24.65
CA GLN A 144 8.33 -0.47 -25.29
C GLN A 144 7.56 0.84 -25.09
N GLY A 145 8.04 1.69 -24.19
CA GLY A 145 7.45 2.97 -23.82
C GLY A 145 8.51 3.94 -23.32
N VAL A 146 8.32 5.23 -23.57
CA VAL A 146 9.14 6.32 -23.02
C VAL A 146 8.27 7.23 -22.17
N ILE A 147 8.76 7.59 -20.99
CA ILE A 147 8.19 8.63 -20.13
C ILE A 147 9.16 9.80 -20.10
N LEU A 148 8.64 11.00 -20.34
CA LEU A 148 9.30 12.25 -20.04
C LEU A 148 8.71 12.79 -18.73
N THR A 149 9.56 13.10 -17.75
CA THR A 149 9.07 13.71 -16.50
C THR A 149 8.49 15.10 -16.75
N SER A 150 9.07 15.83 -17.71
CA SER A 150 8.47 17.02 -18.31
C SER A 150 8.59 17.04 -19.83
N GLY A 151 7.63 17.68 -20.51
CA GLY A 151 7.53 17.63 -21.97
C GLY A 151 8.68 18.27 -22.73
N ASN A 152 9.44 19.13 -22.06
CA ASN A 152 10.63 19.77 -22.60
C ASN A 152 11.93 19.34 -21.89
N LEU A 153 11.85 18.44 -20.90
CA LEU A 153 12.95 18.02 -20.04
C LEU A 153 13.80 19.21 -19.54
N ALA A 154 13.14 20.30 -19.14
CA ALA A 154 13.83 21.51 -18.75
C ALA A 154 14.54 21.35 -17.40
N TYR A 155 15.75 21.90 -17.31
CA TYR A 155 16.49 22.08 -16.07
C TYR A 155 17.21 23.43 -16.06
N GLU A 156 17.50 23.94 -14.87
CA GLU A 156 18.23 25.18 -14.67
C GLU A 156 19.74 24.88 -14.72
N ALA A 157 20.39 25.22 -15.83
CA ALA A 157 21.83 24.96 -16.03
C ALA A 157 22.71 25.92 -15.22
N SER A 158 22.19 27.12 -14.96
CA SER A 158 22.73 28.12 -14.03
C SER A 158 21.56 29.03 -13.61
N PRO A 159 21.64 29.77 -12.49
CA PRO A 159 20.52 30.58 -12.00
C PRO A 159 19.89 31.47 -13.09
N GLY A 160 18.60 31.25 -13.37
CA GLY A 160 17.81 31.94 -14.39
C GLY A 160 17.99 31.43 -15.84
N VAL A 161 18.90 30.48 -16.08
CA VAL A 161 19.20 29.94 -17.42
C VAL A 161 18.66 28.53 -17.53
N TRP A 162 17.55 28.39 -18.24
CA TRP A 162 16.86 27.13 -18.47
C TRP A 162 17.21 26.57 -19.85
N GLN A 163 17.47 25.27 -19.90
CA GLN A 163 17.66 24.53 -21.14
C GLN A 163 17.08 23.12 -21.00
N SER A 164 16.95 22.40 -22.12
CA SER A 164 16.54 21.01 -22.09
C SER A 164 17.72 20.08 -21.81
N ALA A 165 17.44 19.01 -21.09
CA ALA A 165 18.39 17.92 -20.86
C ALA A 165 18.81 17.24 -22.17
N LEU A 166 17.94 17.23 -23.19
CA LEU A 166 18.27 16.75 -24.53
C LEU A 166 18.62 17.92 -25.45
N ASP A 167 19.75 17.78 -26.14
CA ASP A 167 20.05 18.60 -27.31
C ASP A 167 19.25 18.12 -28.54
N TRP A 168 19.40 18.81 -29.67
CA TRP A 168 18.70 18.44 -30.91
C TRP A 168 19.09 17.06 -31.44
N THR A 169 20.31 16.61 -31.19
CA THR A 169 20.74 15.25 -31.56
C THR A 169 19.97 14.23 -30.74
N GLY A 170 19.88 14.42 -29.43
CA GLY A 170 19.14 13.60 -28.49
C GLY A 170 17.65 13.54 -28.81
N TRP A 171 16.99 14.69 -29.03
CA TRP A 171 15.58 14.74 -29.44
C TRP A 171 15.33 13.96 -30.74
N ASN A 172 16.15 14.16 -31.76
CA ASN A 172 16.00 13.45 -33.04
C ASN A 172 16.22 11.93 -32.88
N VAL A 173 17.19 11.50 -32.08
CA VAL A 173 17.42 10.08 -31.79
C VAL A 173 16.23 9.45 -31.07
N LEU A 174 15.65 10.14 -30.08
CA LEU A 174 14.45 9.70 -29.38
C LEU A 174 13.26 9.56 -30.34
N TRP A 175 12.98 10.59 -31.12
CA TRP A 175 11.85 10.60 -32.06
C TRP A 175 12.00 9.58 -33.17
N GLN A 176 13.23 9.33 -33.64
CA GLN A 176 13.50 8.27 -34.60
C GLN A 176 13.25 6.89 -33.98
N TYR A 177 13.70 6.66 -32.75
CA TYR A 177 13.45 5.41 -32.04
C TYR A 177 11.94 5.14 -31.91
N GLU A 178 11.16 6.15 -31.52
CA GLU A 178 9.70 6.02 -31.41
C GLU A 178 9.05 5.72 -32.77
N THR A 179 9.56 6.31 -33.84
CA THR A 179 9.11 6.08 -35.22
C THR A 179 9.43 4.65 -35.69
N ASP A 180 10.69 4.22 -35.56
CA ASP A 180 11.19 2.94 -36.07
C ASP A 180 10.61 1.75 -35.30
N TYR A 181 10.50 1.86 -33.97
CA TYR A 181 10.03 0.78 -33.10
C TYR A 181 8.55 0.91 -32.70
N ASN A 182 7.85 1.96 -33.17
CA ASN A 182 6.45 2.25 -32.85
C ASN A 182 6.20 2.34 -31.33
N VAL A 183 7.08 3.06 -30.65
CA VAL A 183 7.05 3.25 -29.18
C VAL A 183 6.24 4.49 -28.84
N ARG A 184 5.41 4.41 -27.79
CA ARG A 184 4.59 5.52 -27.29
C ARG A 184 5.41 6.41 -26.35
N GLN A 185 5.16 7.71 -26.41
CA GLN A 185 5.73 8.71 -25.49
C GLN A 185 4.65 9.22 -24.53
N LEU A 186 4.93 9.19 -23.23
CA LEU A 186 4.11 9.81 -22.20
C LEU A 186 4.88 10.98 -21.57
N SER A 187 4.34 12.19 -21.65
CA SER A 187 4.86 13.34 -20.92
C SER A 187 3.97 13.65 -19.72
N LEU A 188 4.53 13.49 -18.51
CA LEU A 188 3.79 13.62 -17.26
C LEU A 188 3.51 15.08 -16.87
N TYR A 189 4.33 16.02 -17.32
CA TYR A 189 4.11 17.44 -17.08
C TYR A 189 4.58 18.30 -18.24
N THR A 190 3.65 18.81 -19.04
CA THR A 190 3.93 19.54 -20.28
C THR A 190 3.46 20.97 -20.20
N TYR A 191 4.36 21.92 -20.46
CA TYR A 191 3.98 23.30 -20.76
C TYR A 191 3.39 23.35 -22.18
N PRO A 192 2.17 23.89 -22.40
CA PRO A 192 1.53 23.91 -23.71
C PRO A 192 2.20 24.88 -24.70
N SER A 193 3.19 24.40 -25.46
CA SER A 193 3.89 25.18 -26.49
C SER A 193 4.20 24.34 -27.74
N SER A 194 5.03 24.89 -28.63
CA SER A 194 5.53 24.21 -29.84
C SER A 194 6.94 23.63 -29.66
N TRP A 195 7.55 23.78 -28.47
CA TRP A 195 8.94 23.41 -28.20
C TRP A 195 9.00 22.29 -27.13
N PRO A 196 9.87 21.28 -27.27
CA PRO A 196 10.77 21.02 -28.40
C PRO A 196 10.05 20.38 -29.58
N GLU A 197 8.88 19.81 -29.32
CA GLU A 197 7.95 19.29 -30.32
C GLU A 197 6.53 19.78 -30.06
N ASP A 198 5.78 19.96 -31.13
CA ASP A 198 4.43 20.50 -31.06
C ASP A 198 3.40 19.39 -30.82
N TYR A 199 2.64 19.52 -29.74
CA TYR A 199 1.51 18.65 -29.39
C TYR A 199 0.17 19.19 -29.92
N GLY A 200 0.16 20.28 -30.69
CA GLY A 200 -1.05 20.99 -31.09
C GLY A 200 -1.78 21.67 -29.92
N LEU A 201 -1.06 21.94 -28.81
CA LEU A 201 -1.58 22.60 -27.61
C LEU A 201 -0.95 23.98 -27.46
N ARG A 202 -1.75 24.98 -27.07
CA ARG A 202 -1.29 26.34 -26.77
C ARG A 202 -1.79 26.79 -25.41
N ASP A 203 -0.93 27.44 -24.65
CA ASP A 203 -1.30 27.98 -23.34
C ASP A 203 -2.52 28.91 -23.47
N ALA A 204 -3.48 28.74 -22.57
CA ALA A 204 -4.79 29.38 -22.64
C ALA A 204 -5.28 29.86 -21.26
N GLY A 205 -4.37 30.09 -20.32
CA GLY A 205 -4.72 30.67 -19.04
C GLY A 205 -3.55 30.76 -18.07
N ALA A 206 -3.78 31.48 -16.96
CA ALA A 206 -2.82 31.51 -15.87
C ALA A 206 -2.70 30.13 -15.23
N ALA A 207 -1.47 29.75 -14.89
CA ALA A 207 -1.22 28.54 -14.14
C ALA A 207 -1.97 28.58 -12.80
N SER A 208 -2.65 27.48 -12.44
CA SER A 208 -3.42 27.35 -11.19
C SER A 208 -2.95 26.13 -10.40
N ALA A 209 -3.09 26.15 -9.08
CA ALA A 209 -2.85 24.99 -8.23
C ALA A 209 -4.05 24.01 -8.16
N THR A 210 -5.18 24.37 -8.77
CA THR A 210 -6.43 23.59 -8.72
C THR A 210 -7.16 23.57 -10.06
N SER A 211 -7.81 22.44 -10.36
CA SER A 211 -8.75 22.27 -11.49
C SER A 211 -9.59 21.00 -11.29
N ASP A 212 -10.73 20.90 -11.97
CA ASP A 212 -11.64 19.74 -11.92
C ASP A 212 -12.05 19.26 -13.32
N PRO A 213 -11.10 18.89 -14.21
CA PRO A 213 -11.44 18.48 -15.57
C PRO A 213 -12.28 17.21 -15.61
N GLY A 214 -13.22 17.18 -16.56
CA GLY A 214 -13.98 15.98 -16.90
C GLY A 214 -13.33 15.20 -18.04
N LEU A 215 -13.63 13.90 -18.09
CA LEU A 215 -13.26 13.02 -19.19
C LEU A 215 -14.04 13.37 -20.48
N THR A 216 -13.32 13.57 -21.58
CA THR A 216 -13.93 13.62 -22.91
C THR A 216 -14.36 12.22 -23.37
N THR A 217 -15.08 12.12 -24.49
CA THR A 217 -15.43 10.80 -25.08
C THR A 217 -14.19 9.95 -25.32
N THR A 218 -13.12 10.52 -25.89
CA THR A 218 -11.85 9.83 -26.08
C THR A 218 -11.14 9.57 -24.76
N GLY A 219 -11.19 10.51 -23.81
CA GLY A 219 -10.66 10.35 -22.45
C GLY A 219 -11.15 9.09 -21.76
N ARG A 220 -12.43 8.76 -21.89
CA ARG A 220 -13.03 7.53 -21.34
C ARG A 220 -12.48 6.23 -21.96
N THR A 221 -11.88 6.30 -23.15
CA THR A 221 -11.24 5.15 -23.79
C THR A 221 -9.80 4.94 -23.32
N VAL A 222 -9.15 5.99 -22.82
CA VAL A 222 -7.81 5.93 -22.23
C VAL A 222 -7.92 5.61 -20.74
N PHE A 223 -8.70 6.39 -19.99
CA PHE A 223 -8.91 6.28 -18.56
C PHE A 223 -10.09 5.37 -18.21
N LYS A 224 -10.02 4.10 -18.63
CA LYS A 224 -11.12 3.13 -18.51
C LYS A 224 -11.45 2.72 -17.07
N ASP A 225 -10.49 2.91 -16.18
CA ASP A 225 -10.55 2.64 -14.75
C ASP A 225 -11.19 3.77 -13.93
N LEU A 226 -11.51 4.90 -14.57
CA LEU A 226 -12.25 6.01 -13.98
C LEU A 226 -13.74 5.95 -14.35
N LYS A 227 -14.60 6.45 -13.46
CA LYS A 227 -16.02 6.62 -13.78
C LYS A 227 -16.18 7.67 -14.88
N ALA A 228 -17.08 7.40 -15.83
CA ALA A 228 -17.31 8.29 -16.97
C ALA A 228 -17.74 9.73 -16.57
N THR A 229 -18.32 9.88 -15.38
CA THR A 229 -18.77 11.15 -14.79
C THR A 229 -17.71 11.82 -13.91
N THR A 230 -16.53 11.23 -13.75
CA THR A 230 -15.47 11.77 -12.89
C THR A 230 -15.07 13.18 -13.30
N LYS A 231 -15.06 14.07 -12.32
CA LYS A 231 -14.32 15.32 -12.33
C LYS A 231 -13.04 15.07 -11.54
N LEU A 232 -11.90 15.06 -12.23
CA LEU A 232 -10.62 14.69 -11.64
C LEU A 232 -10.12 15.85 -10.77
N PRO A 233 -10.00 15.69 -9.44
CA PRO A 233 -9.59 16.79 -8.58
C PRO A 233 -8.08 16.99 -8.67
N ILE A 234 -7.65 17.97 -9.44
CA ILE A 234 -6.27 18.45 -9.41
C ILE A 234 -6.16 19.42 -8.24
N ARG A 235 -5.36 19.09 -7.24
CA ARG A 235 -5.14 19.89 -6.03
C ARG A 235 -3.65 19.94 -5.72
N TYR A 236 -3.22 21.09 -5.20
CA TYR A 236 -1.82 21.35 -4.83
C TYR A 236 -0.82 21.13 -5.98
N ALA A 237 -1.26 21.24 -7.23
CA ALA A 237 -0.44 21.00 -8.41
C ALA A 237 -0.67 22.08 -9.46
N TYR A 238 0.43 22.67 -9.94
CA TYR A 238 0.40 23.61 -11.04
C TYR A 238 -0.16 22.95 -12.29
N ASN A 239 -1.14 23.59 -12.92
CA ASN A 239 -1.72 23.17 -14.19
C ASN A 239 -1.74 24.32 -15.20
N TYR A 240 -1.63 23.97 -16.49
CA TYR A 240 -1.65 24.85 -17.64
C TYR A 240 -2.83 24.48 -18.55
N PRO A 241 -3.99 25.14 -18.39
CA PRO A 241 -5.11 24.94 -19.30
C PRO A 241 -4.73 25.35 -20.73
N ALA A 242 -4.99 24.48 -21.70
CA ALA A 242 -4.58 24.70 -23.08
C ALA A 242 -5.77 24.81 -24.05
N THR A 243 -5.53 25.38 -25.23
CA THR A 243 -6.40 25.26 -26.40
C THR A 243 -5.76 24.35 -27.44
N VAL A 244 -6.59 23.70 -28.26
CA VAL A 244 -6.10 22.93 -29.42
C VAL A 244 -5.89 23.88 -30.60
N THR A 245 -4.74 23.80 -31.23
CA THR A 245 -4.41 24.53 -32.47
C THR A 245 -4.14 23.54 -33.59
N THR A 246 -4.67 23.83 -34.79
CA THR A 246 -4.38 23.03 -35.98
C THR A 246 -2.93 23.21 -36.40
N VAL A 247 -2.17 22.11 -36.43
CA VAL A 247 -0.79 22.08 -36.89
C VAL A 247 -0.65 21.02 -37.98
N ALA A 248 -0.01 21.37 -39.10
CA ALA A 248 0.12 20.46 -40.23
C ALA A 248 0.84 19.16 -39.83
N GLY A 249 0.26 18.02 -40.19
CA GLY A 249 0.83 16.69 -39.87
C GLY A 249 0.65 16.24 -38.41
N ILE A 250 -0.01 17.05 -37.57
CA ILE A 250 -0.30 16.71 -36.18
C ILE A 250 -1.81 16.56 -35.97
N THR A 251 -2.22 15.49 -35.29
CA THR A 251 -3.61 15.31 -34.84
C THR A 251 -3.63 15.28 -33.32
N THR A 252 -4.38 16.20 -32.71
CA THR A 252 -4.47 16.33 -31.25
C THR A 252 -5.89 16.07 -30.79
N THR A 253 -6.05 15.14 -29.85
CA THR A 253 -7.34 14.73 -29.32
C THR A 253 -7.38 14.95 -27.81
N PRO A 254 -8.20 15.89 -27.30
CA PRO A 254 -8.36 16.12 -25.87
C PRO A 254 -8.87 14.89 -25.13
N LEU A 255 -8.32 14.62 -23.95
CA LEU A 255 -8.73 13.55 -23.03
C LEU A 255 -9.39 14.11 -21.76
N LEU A 256 -8.89 15.25 -21.27
CA LEU A 256 -9.41 15.94 -20.10
C LEU A 256 -9.69 17.40 -20.44
N THR A 257 -10.90 17.88 -20.14
CA THR A 257 -11.29 19.28 -20.35
C THR A 257 -11.98 19.86 -19.12
N ASP A 258 -11.65 21.11 -18.78
CA ASP A 258 -12.34 21.85 -17.73
C ASP A 258 -13.73 22.36 -18.17
N ALA A 259 -14.42 23.04 -17.26
CA ALA A 259 -15.75 23.60 -17.52
C ALA A 259 -15.78 24.70 -18.60
N ALA A 260 -14.63 25.33 -18.88
CA ALA A 260 -14.47 26.34 -19.93
C ALA A 260 -14.07 25.71 -21.29
N GLY A 261 -13.95 24.38 -21.37
CA GLY A 261 -13.55 23.66 -22.58
C GLY A 261 -12.05 23.67 -22.84
N ARG A 262 -11.24 24.12 -21.87
CA ARG A 262 -9.77 24.10 -21.98
C ARG A 262 -9.24 22.72 -21.66
N VAL A 263 -8.16 22.33 -22.33
CA VAL A 263 -7.58 21.00 -22.31
C VAL A 263 -6.51 20.89 -21.22
N LEU A 264 -6.55 19.80 -20.44
CA LEU A 264 -5.53 19.47 -19.44
C LEU A 264 -4.78 18.16 -19.71
N ALA A 265 -5.30 17.32 -20.61
CA ALA A 265 -4.60 16.16 -21.13
C ALA A 265 -5.03 15.89 -22.56
N ALA A 266 -4.10 15.46 -23.41
CA ALA A 266 -4.39 15.11 -24.80
C ALA A 266 -3.48 14.00 -25.30
N THR A 267 -3.99 13.18 -26.21
CA THR A 267 -3.15 12.40 -27.11
C THR A 267 -2.82 13.23 -28.35
N SER A 268 -1.64 13.04 -28.91
CA SER A 268 -1.21 13.69 -30.14
C SER A 268 -0.41 12.73 -31.03
N THR A 269 -0.68 12.73 -32.34
CA THR A 269 0.09 11.96 -33.33
C THR A 269 0.90 12.88 -34.23
N ALA A 270 2.14 12.49 -34.55
CA ALA A 270 3.00 13.16 -35.54
C ALA A 270 3.69 12.10 -36.41
N GLY A 271 3.26 11.95 -37.66
CA GLY A 271 3.64 10.78 -38.47
C GLY A 271 3.15 9.48 -37.82
N THR A 272 4.05 8.53 -37.55
CA THR A 272 3.72 7.28 -36.83
C THR A 272 3.85 7.37 -35.31
N ARG A 273 4.41 8.47 -34.79
CA ARG A 273 4.61 8.65 -33.34
C ARG A 273 3.29 8.91 -32.64
N GLU A 274 3.08 8.20 -31.53
CA GLU A 274 1.92 8.33 -30.64
C GLU A 274 2.39 8.93 -29.30
N ARG A 275 1.80 10.06 -28.90
CA ARG A 275 2.22 10.82 -27.71
C ARG A 275 1.02 11.12 -26.82
N LEU A 276 1.20 11.17 -25.50
CA LEU A 276 0.22 11.65 -24.53
C LEU A 276 0.88 12.70 -23.64
N ALA A 277 0.25 13.87 -23.48
CA ALA A 277 0.72 14.92 -22.59
C ALA A 277 -0.33 15.23 -21.53
N LEU A 278 0.13 15.36 -20.28
CA LEU A 278 -0.60 15.98 -19.17
C LEU A 278 -0.04 17.39 -18.96
N THR A 279 -0.90 18.40 -18.81
CA THR A 279 -0.46 19.79 -18.63
C THR A 279 -0.52 20.23 -17.17
N PHE A 280 -0.44 19.27 -16.24
CA PHE A 280 -0.47 19.49 -14.80
C PHE A 280 0.55 18.63 -14.10
N ALA A 281 1.09 19.15 -12.99
CA ALA A 281 2.18 18.52 -12.28
C ALA A 281 1.74 17.21 -11.61
N GLN A 282 2.63 16.21 -11.61
CA GLN A 282 2.40 14.91 -10.98
C GLN A 282 3.25 14.75 -9.73
N ASN A 283 2.72 13.98 -8.79
CA ASN A 283 3.40 13.56 -7.58
C ASN A 283 2.67 12.31 -7.06
N PRO A 284 3.39 11.26 -6.60
CA PRO A 284 2.77 9.99 -6.22
C PRO A 284 1.81 10.10 -5.02
N TYR A 285 1.90 11.17 -4.23
CA TYR A 285 1.02 11.42 -3.08
C TYR A 285 -0.24 12.22 -3.43
N LEU A 286 -0.38 12.67 -4.68
CA LEU A 286 -1.57 13.39 -5.13
C LEU A 286 -2.60 12.43 -5.70
N LEU A 287 -3.87 12.64 -5.30
CA LEU A 287 -5.00 11.81 -5.70
C LEU A 287 -5.11 11.67 -7.23
N HIS A 288 -4.92 12.76 -7.98
CA HIS A 288 -5.03 12.71 -9.44
C HIS A 288 -3.96 11.83 -10.07
N SER A 289 -2.72 11.84 -9.59
CA SER A 289 -1.64 11.02 -10.15
C SER A 289 -1.93 9.53 -9.90
N ALA A 290 -2.29 9.18 -8.65
CA ALA A 290 -2.64 7.82 -8.26
C ALA A 290 -3.88 7.27 -9.01
N LEU A 291 -4.84 8.14 -9.36
CA LEU A 291 -6.00 7.78 -10.16
C LEU A 291 -5.65 7.52 -11.64
N LEU A 292 -4.71 8.26 -12.22
CA LEU A 292 -4.37 8.16 -13.65
C LEU A 292 -3.33 7.07 -13.95
N GLY A 293 -2.43 6.78 -13.01
CA GLY A 293 -1.28 5.89 -13.19
C GLY A 293 -1.59 4.58 -13.92
N PRO A 294 -2.56 3.76 -13.48
CA PRO A 294 -2.82 2.45 -14.11
C PRO A 294 -3.21 2.57 -15.59
N SER A 295 -4.07 3.53 -15.93
CA SER A 295 -4.45 3.79 -17.32
C SER A 295 -3.33 4.38 -18.17
N LEU A 296 -2.46 5.21 -17.58
CA LEU A 296 -1.28 5.74 -18.27
C LEU A 296 -0.28 4.63 -18.60
N VAL A 297 0.01 3.74 -17.64
CA VAL A 297 0.85 2.55 -17.86
C VAL A 297 0.25 1.65 -18.94
N ASN A 298 -1.07 1.38 -18.87
CA ASN A 298 -1.75 0.56 -19.87
C ASN A 298 -1.72 1.20 -21.27
N TRP A 299 -1.93 2.51 -21.38
CA TRP A 299 -1.84 3.23 -22.65
C TRP A 299 -0.41 3.16 -23.21
N LEU A 300 0.59 3.45 -22.38
CA LEU A 300 2.00 3.48 -22.78
C LEU A 300 2.48 2.10 -23.29
N THR A 301 2.12 1.04 -22.58
CA THR A 301 2.54 -0.34 -22.86
C THR A 301 1.64 -1.07 -23.87
N LYS A 302 0.61 -0.38 -24.41
CA LYS A 302 -0.42 -0.98 -25.29
C LYS A 302 -1.12 -2.19 -24.64
N GLY A 303 -1.17 -2.22 -23.30
CA GLY A 303 -1.78 -3.28 -22.50
C GLY A 303 -1.01 -4.60 -22.42
N VAL A 304 0.26 -4.64 -22.86
CA VAL A 304 1.13 -5.82 -22.77
C VAL A 304 2.41 -5.45 -22.03
N TYR A 305 2.62 -6.03 -20.84
CA TYR A 305 3.79 -5.73 -20.02
C TYR A 305 4.12 -6.85 -19.03
N VAL A 306 5.39 -6.93 -18.64
CA VAL A 306 5.82 -7.65 -17.43
C VAL A 306 5.31 -6.88 -16.23
N GLY A 307 4.53 -7.51 -15.37
CA GLY A 307 3.89 -6.90 -14.22
C GLY A 307 2.40 -7.17 -14.12
N GLU A 308 1.79 -6.62 -13.08
CA GLU A 308 0.36 -6.65 -12.82
C GLU A 308 -0.07 -5.46 -11.97
N TYR A 309 -1.33 -5.04 -12.08
CA TYR A 309 -1.90 -4.05 -11.17
C TYR A 309 -3.32 -4.45 -10.77
N ARG A 310 -3.58 -4.47 -9.47
CA ARG A 310 -4.87 -4.75 -8.83
C ARG A 310 -5.01 -3.88 -7.60
N ARG A 311 -6.25 -3.70 -7.14
CA ARG A 311 -6.55 -2.98 -5.89
C ARG A 311 -7.20 -3.90 -4.88
N TYR A 312 -6.87 -3.67 -3.61
CA TYR A 312 -7.28 -4.48 -2.49
C TYR A 312 -7.97 -3.63 -1.43
N ASN A 313 -8.91 -4.22 -0.71
CA ASN A 313 -9.60 -3.62 0.42
C ASN A 313 -9.76 -4.68 1.51
N GLN A 314 -9.00 -4.53 2.58
CA GLN A 314 -8.87 -5.54 3.64
C GLN A 314 -8.83 -4.82 4.97
N LEU A 315 -9.67 -5.25 5.89
CA LEU A 315 -9.75 -4.70 7.23
C LEU A 315 -9.83 -5.85 8.22
N ASP A 316 -8.80 -5.93 9.03
CA ASP A 316 -8.71 -6.89 10.12
C ASP A 316 -9.22 -6.27 11.41
N ILE A 317 -9.86 -7.09 12.23
CA ILE A 317 -10.34 -6.73 13.56
C ILE A 317 -9.65 -7.64 14.58
N ASP A 318 -8.78 -7.04 15.38
CA ASP A 318 -8.02 -7.71 16.43
C ASP A 318 -8.86 -7.90 17.71
N ASP A 319 -8.36 -8.76 18.61
CA ASP A 319 -8.89 -9.05 19.95
C ASP A 319 -10.27 -9.72 20.03
N TRP A 320 -10.70 -10.40 18.97
CA TRP A 320 -12.00 -11.06 18.99
C TRP A 320 -12.06 -12.13 20.10
N PHE A 321 -13.09 -12.04 20.95
CA PHE A 321 -13.38 -12.79 22.19
C PHE A 321 -12.79 -12.23 23.49
N LEU A 322 -11.77 -11.38 23.48
CA LEU A 322 -11.25 -10.77 24.71
C LEU A 322 -12.04 -9.51 25.10
N PRO A 323 -12.04 -9.13 26.38
CA PRO A 323 -12.33 -7.75 26.75
C PRO A 323 -11.21 -6.84 26.23
N GLY A 324 -11.55 -5.59 25.96
CA GLY A 324 -10.67 -4.54 25.49
C GLY A 324 -10.85 -3.27 26.33
N ASP A 325 -9.87 -2.40 26.20
CA ASP A 325 -9.80 -1.17 26.96
C ASP A 325 -10.68 -0.07 26.36
N VAL A 326 -11.17 0.85 27.20
CA VAL A 326 -12.01 1.97 26.75
C VAL A 326 -11.44 3.32 27.17
N PHE A 327 -11.31 4.23 26.22
CA PHE A 327 -10.95 5.61 26.47
C PHE A 327 -12.09 6.37 27.18
N ASP A 328 -11.76 6.98 28.31
CA ASP A 328 -12.65 7.87 29.06
C ASP A 328 -12.46 9.33 28.63
N GLU A 329 -13.49 9.92 28.04
CA GLU A 329 -13.44 11.29 27.51
C GLU A 329 -13.30 12.37 28.58
N THR A 330 -13.71 12.08 29.82
CA THR A 330 -13.70 13.03 30.92
C THR A 330 -12.33 13.09 31.57
N THR A 331 -11.76 11.92 31.87
CA THR A 331 -10.46 11.80 32.54
C THR A 331 -9.29 11.77 31.56
N ARG A 332 -9.55 11.50 30.27
CA ARG A 332 -8.56 11.26 29.21
C ARG A 332 -7.60 10.12 29.55
N THR A 333 -8.11 9.09 30.23
CA THR A 333 -7.38 7.88 30.58
C THR A 333 -8.01 6.65 29.94
N ILE A 334 -7.26 5.55 29.95
CA ILE A 334 -7.73 4.25 29.47
C ILE A 334 -8.31 3.46 30.65
N GLN A 335 -9.54 2.96 30.49
CA GLN A 335 -10.19 2.05 31.42
C GLN A 335 -9.95 0.61 30.95
N PRO A 336 -9.17 -0.20 31.69
CA PRO A 336 -8.84 -1.53 31.25
C PRO A 336 -10.05 -2.47 31.22
N ASP A 337 -10.10 -3.38 30.24
CA ASP A 337 -11.10 -4.45 30.11
C ASP A 337 -12.58 -3.98 30.17
N ALA A 338 -12.83 -2.71 29.85
CA ALA A 338 -14.11 -2.06 30.09
C ALA A 338 -15.18 -2.38 29.01
N PHE A 339 -14.79 -2.99 27.89
CA PHE A 339 -15.72 -3.40 26.83
C PHE A 339 -15.38 -4.76 26.26
N ARG A 340 -16.40 -5.57 25.97
CA ARG A 340 -16.28 -6.78 25.16
C ARG A 340 -17.41 -6.77 24.16
N ILE A 341 -17.09 -6.95 22.88
CA ILE A 341 -18.11 -7.05 21.82
C ILE A 341 -19.19 -8.07 22.18
N SER A 342 -20.46 -7.69 21.97
CA SER A 342 -21.61 -8.56 22.29
C SER A 342 -22.02 -9.44 21.10
N ALA A 343 -22.87 -10.44 21.36
CA ALA A 343 -23.50 -11.21 20.28
C ALA A 343 -24.35 -10.34 19.33
N SER A 344 -24.99 -9.28 19.86
CA SER A 344 -25.73 -8.31 19.05
C SER A 344 -24.81 -7.49 18.14
N ASP A 345 -23.65 -7.04 18.66
CA ASP A 345 -22.65 -6.33 17.87
C ASP A 345 -22.09 -7.24 16.77
N ALA A 346 -21.74 -8.49 17.08
CA ALA A 346 -21.25 -9.45 16.09
C ALA A 346 -22.25 -9.68 14.95
N LEU A 347 -23.54 -9.83 15.28
CA LEU A 347 -24.60 -9.93 14.25
C LEU A 347 -24.73 -8.63 13.45
N ALA A 348 -24.59 -7.47 14.09
CA ALA A 348 -24.60 -6.17 13.41
C ALA A 348 -23.45 -6.05 12.41
N VAL A 349 -22.25 -6.52 12.75
CA VAL A 349 -21.06 -6.48 11.89
C VAL A 349 -21.27 -7.29 10.63
N SER A 350 -21.87 -8.48 10.72
CA SER A 350 -22.24 -9.26 9.53
C SER A 350 -23.21 -8.49 8.62
N LYS A 351 -24.22 -7.83 9.19
CA LYS A 351 -25.19 -7.03 8.43
C LYS A 351 -24.55 -5.77 7.82
N GLN A 352 -23.63 -5.13 8.54
CA GLN A 352 -22.85 -3.99 8.08
C GLN A 352 -21.97 -4.38 6.89
N GLN A 353 -21.31 -5.53 6.94
CA GLN A 353 -20.56 -6.08 5.82
C GLN A 353 -21.44 -6.26 4.58
N ASP A 354 -22.63 -6.84 4.73
CA ASP A 354 -23.57 -7.00 3.61
C ASP A 354 -24.06 -5.65 3.07
N ALA A 355 -24.30 -4.67 3.94
CA ALA A 355 -24.64 -3.31 3.55
C ALA A 355 -23.52 -2.64 2.74
N LEU A 356 -22.24 -2.83 3.11
CA LEU A 356 -21.09 -2.33 2.35
C LEU A 356 -21.04 -2.98 0.96
N ARG A 357 -21.18 -4.32 0.88
CA ARG A 357 -21.19 -5.05 -0.39
C ARG A 357 -22.32 -4.60 -1.32
N ALA A 358 -23.52 -4.40 -0.76
CA ALA A 358 -24.70 -3.97 -1.51
C ALA A 358 -24.60 -2.51 -1.99
N THR A 359 -24.05 -1.62 -1.15
CA THR A 359 -23.94 -0.19 -1.46
C THR A 359 -22.81 0.09 -2.47
N PHE A 360 -21.72 -0.68 -2.41
CA PHE A 360 -20.51 -0.43 -3.19
C PHE A 360 -20.17 -1.64 -4.08
N PRO A 361 -20.67 -1.70 -5.33
CA PRO A 361 -20.41 -2.81 -6.25
C PRO A 361 -18.93 -3.08 -6.51
N VAL A 362 -18.10 -2.03 -6.45
CA VAL A 362 -16.64 -2.13 -6.55
C VAL A 362 -16.03 -2.98 -5.44
N SER A 363 -16.70 -3.16 -4.30
CA SER A 363 -16.25 -3.93 -3.15
C SER A 363 -17.20 -5.08 -2.81
N SER A 364 -17.88 -5.64 -3.81
CA SER A 364 -18.94 -6.66 -3.66
C SER A 364 -18.51 -7.95 -2.94
N ASN A 365 -17.21 -8.25 -2.89
CA ASN A 365 -16.65 -9.41 -2.19
C ASN A 365 -15.97 -9.05 -0.85
N PHE A 366 -16.18 -7.84 -0.33
CA PHE A 366 -15.55 -7.38 0.91
C PHE A 366 -15.85 -8.31 2.08
N THR A 367 -14.85 -8.73 2.82
CA THR A 367 -15.01 -9.61 3.98
C THR A 367 -14.06 -9.15 5.08
N PHE A 368 -14.57 -8.93 6.29
CA PHE A 368 -13.73 -8.67 7.45
C PHE A 368 -12.92 -9.92 7.81
N SER A 369 -11.68 -9.71 8.27
CA SER A 369 -10.92 -10.74 8.97
C SER A 369 -11.12 -10.55 10.48
N MET A 370 -11.68 -11.55 11.14
CA MET A 370 -11.75 -11.59 12.60
C MET A 370 -10.50 -12.29 13.13
N VAL A 371 -9.65 -11.52 13.79
CA VAL A 371 -8.41 -12.00 14.38
C VAL A 371 -8.69 -12.27 15.86
N PHE A 372 -8.65 -13.54 16.26
CA PHE A 372 -9.30 -14.01 17.48
C PHE A 372 -8.35 -14.59 18.53
N ASN A 373 -8.76 -14.47 19.78
CA ASN A 373 -8.07 -14.97 20.97
C ASN A 373 -8.94 -16.00 21.68
N GLY A 374 -8.53 -17.26 21.62
CA GLY A 374 -9.30 -18.41 22.07
C GLY A 374 -9.47 -18.47 23.59
N GLY A 375 -8.60 -17.80 24.35
CA GLY A 375 -8.70 -17.69 25.81
C GLY A 375 -10.00 -17.01 26.27
N GLY A 376 -10.53 -16.10 25.45
CA GLY A 376 -11.80 -15.41 25.71
C GLY A 376 -13.04 -16.18 25.25
N ALA A 377 -12.90 -17.33 24.58
CA ALA A 377 -14.01 -18.07 24.00
C ALA A 377 -14.45 -19.25 24.88
N ASN A 378 -15.75 -19.55 24.89
CA ASN A 378 -16.28 -20.75 25.57
C ASN A 378 -16.62 -21.85 24.55
N THR A 379 -15.72 -22.82 24.38
CA THR A 379 -15.89 -23.92 23.40
C THR A 379 -17.08 -24.84 23.66
N SER A 380 -17.68 -24.77 24.85
CA SER A 380 -18.92 -25.50 25.18
C SER A 380 -20.20 -24.75 24.80
N ALA A 381 -20.10 -23.48 24.36
CA ALA A 381 -21.25 -22.69 23.93
C ALA A 381 -21.89 -23.31 22.67
N PRO A 382 -23.22 -23.54 22.67
CA PRO A 382 -23.92 -24.10 21.51
C PRO A 382 -23.92 -23.10 20.34
N VAL A 383 -24.11 -23.57 19.10
CA VAL A 383 -24.34 -22.68 17.96
C VAL A 383 -25.68 -21.97 18.14
N SER A 384 -25.71 -20.64 17.99
CA SER A 384 -26.96 -19.88 17.94
C SER A 384 -26.79 -18.60 17.12
N CYS A 385 -27.80 -18.28 16.32
CA CYS A 385 -27.89 -17.02 15.58
C CYS A 385 -28.82 -16.00 16.27
N ASP A 386 -29.32 -16.32 17.47
CA ASP A 386 -30.09 -15.40 18.30
C ASP A 386 -29.14 -14.59 19.20
N PRO A 387 -29.04 -13.26 19.04
CA PRO A 387 -28.18 -12.43 19.87
C PRO A 387 -28.60 -12.39 21.35
N ASN A 388 -29.84 -12.79 21.67
CA ASN A 388 -30.36 -12.87 23.04
C ASN A 388 -30.34 -14.29 23.60
N VAL A 389 -29.62 -15.22 22.97
CA VAL A 389 -29.53 -16.61 23.42
C VAL A 389 -29.02 -16.69 24.86
N VAL A 390 -29.68 -17.50 25.69
CA VAL A 390 -29.13 -17.90 26.98
C VAL A 390 -28.04 -18.94 26.72
N SER A 391 -26.79 -18.50 26.78
CA SER A 391 -25.61 -19.31 26.47
C SER A 391 -24.52 -19.03 27.52
N PRO A 392 -23.65 -20.01 27.85
CA PRO A 392 -22.49 -19.76 28.70
C PRO A 392 -21.52 -18.73 28.08
N ASP A 393 -21.56 -18.51 26.76
CA ASP A 393 -21.01 -17.32 26.11
C ASP A 393 -21.77 -17.05 24.81
N ALA A 394 -22.62 -16.03 24.82
CA ALA A 394 -23.44 -15.65 23.66
C ALA A 394 -22.58 -15.20 22.47
N LEU A 395 -21.42 -14.56 22.70
CA LEU A 395 -20.52 -14.17 21.61
C LEU A 395 -19.93 -15.39 20.90
N THR A 396 -19.49 -16.39 21.66
CA THR A 396 -19.04 -17.66 21.08
C THR A 396 -20.16 -18.34 20.30
N SER A 397 -21.37 -18.43 20.85
CA SER A 397 -22.54 -18.98 20.15
C SER A 397 -22.79 -18.29 18.80
N MET A 398 -22.77 -16.96 18.78
CA MET A 398 -22.97 -16.16 17.57
C MET A 398 -21.80 -16.32 16.59
N SER A 399 -20.57 -16.36 17.07
CA SER A 399 -19.37 -16.54 16.22
C SER A 399 -19.42 -17.88 15.47
N ARG A 400 -19.93 -18.95 16.12
CA ARG A 400 -20.17 -20.23 15.45
C ARG A 400 -21.28 -20.16 14.40
N CYS A 401 -22.30 -19.32 14.60
CA CYS A 401 -23.30 -19.05 13.57
C CYS A 401 -22.69 -18.29 12.37
N LEU A 402 -21.80 -17.32 12.65
CA LEU A 402 -21.16 -16.45 11.66
C LEU A 402 -19.85 -17.01 11.10
N LYS A 403 -19.54 -18.29 11.32
CA LYS A 403 -18.25 -18.91 10.95
C LYS A 403 -17.85 -18.72 9.49
N ASP A 404 -18.82 -18.67 8.58
CA ASP A 404 -18.62 -18.52 7.13
C ASP A 404 -18.81 -17.07 6.65
N ALA A 405 -19.19 -16.15 7.54
CA ALA A 405 -19.39 -14.74 7.20
C ALA A 405 -18.06 -13.95 7.14
N PHE A 406 -17.01 -14.46 7.80
CA PHE A 406 -15.72 -13.79 7.97
C PHE A 406 -14.54 -14.72 7.62
N ASP A 407 -13.36 -14.14 7.41
CA ASP A 407 -12.11 -14.88 7.56
C ASP A 407 -11.69 -14.90 9.04
N TRP A 408 -11.18 -16.02 9.54
CA TRP A 408 -10.78 -16.16 10.94
C TRP A 408 -9.29 -16.44 11.04
N VAL A 409 -8.59 -15.63 11.85
CA VAL A 409 -7.11 -15.66 11.95
C VAL A 409 -6.72 -15.75 13.41
N SER A 410 -5.70 -16.56 13.72
CA SER A 410 -5.20 -16.67 15.10
C SER A 410 -4.58 -15.33 15.54
N HIS A 411 -4.97 -14.87 16.73
CA HIS A 411 -4.36 -13.71 17.41
C HIS A 411 -3.53 -14.07 18.66
N THR A 412 -3.00 -15.30 18.73
CA THR A 412 -2.56 -15.96 19.97
C THR A 412 -3.71 -16.28 20.95
N PHE A 413 -3.45 -17.05 22.01
CA PHE A 413 -4.50 -17.60 22.86
C PHE A 413 -5.03 -16.56 23.86
N ASP A 414 -4.13 -15.95 24.64
CA ASP A 414 -4.44 -14.98 25.70
C ASP A 414 -3.86 -13.58 25.42
N HIS A 415 -3.42 -13.29 24.20
CA HIS A 415 -2.81 -12.00 23.82
C HIS A 415 -1.51 -11.68 24.61
N GLU A 416 -0.77 -12.71 25.03
CA GLU A 416 0.53 -12.52 25.68
C GLU A 416 1.57 -11.92 24.71
N TYR A 417 2.43 -11.02 25.22
CA TYR A 417 3.53 -10.46 24.43
C TYR A 417 4.57 -11.52 24.10
N MET A 418 4.82 -11.72 22.81
CA MET A 418 5.71 -12.75 22.30
C MET A 418 7.19 -12.36 22.34
N ASP A 419 7.56 -11.18 22.86
CA ASP A 419 8.93 -10.64 22.82
C ASP A 419 9.94 -11.43 23.65
N PHE A 420 9.51 -11.99 24.78
CA PHE A 420 10.41 -12.66 25.74
C PHE A 420 9.96 -14.05 26.18
N LEU A 421 8.84 -14.55 25.65
CA LEU A 421 8.38 -15.90 25.97
C LEU A 421 9.41 -16.95 25.59
N ASN A 422 9.56 -17.96 26.44
CA ASN A 422 10.31 -19.16 26.06
C ASN A 422 9.51 -19.97 25.01
N TYR A 423 10.13 -21.02 24.49
CA TYR A 423 9.54 -21.83 23.42
C TYR A 423 8.22 -22.51 23.83
N ALA A 424 8.15 -23.05 25.05
CA ALA A 424 6.99 -23.76 25.53
C ALA A 424 5.80 -22.81 25.72
N ASP A 425 6.05 -21.65 26.32
CA ASP A 425 5.03 -20.62 26.55
C ASP A 425 4.56 -20.01 25.22
N SER A 426 5.49 -19.77 24.30
CA SER A 426 5.14 -19.36 22.94
C SER A 426 4.23 -20.39 22.27
N LEU A 427 4.55 -21.69 22.40
CA LEU A 427 3.73 -22.75 21.80
C LEU A 427 2.35 -22.87 22.45
N ALA A 428 2.25 -22.60 23.76
CA ALA A 428 1.01 -22.55 24.51
C ALA A 428 0.11 -21.38 24.08
N GLN A 429 0.69 -20.30 23.55
CA GLN A 429 -0.07 -19.20 22.95
C GLN A 429 -0.57 -19.51 21.53
N LEU A 430 0.11 -20.38 20.77
CA LEU A 430 -0.22 -20.60 19.36
C LEU A 430 -1.13 -21.81 19.11
N ARG A 431 -0.77 -23.00 19.62
CA ARG A 431 -1.49 -24.25 19.30
C ARG A 431 -2.90 -24.34 19.90
N PRO A 432 -3.12 -23.96 21.17
CA PRO A 432 -4.45 -23.96 21.75
C PRO A 432 -5.41 -23.03 20.99
N ASN A 433 -4.93 -21.88 20.50
CA ASN A 433 -5.78 -20.95 19.77
C ASN A 433 -6.36 -21.56 18.48
N ILE A 434 -5.51 -22.23 17.70
CA ILE A 434 -5.95 -22.98 16.51
C ILE A 434 -6.91 -24.12 16.89
N THR A 435 -6.69 -24.77 18.03
CA THR A 435 -7.56 -25.85 18.54
C THR A 435 -8.94 -25.33 18.92
N VAL A 436 -9.02 -24.15 19.55
CA VAL A 436 -10.29 -23.47 19.84
C VAL A 436 -11.01 -23.14 18.54
N GLY A 437 -10.34 -22.50 17.58
CA GLY A 437 -10.96 -22.18 16.29
C GLY A 437 -11.48 -23.41 15.54
N GLN A 438 -10.76 -24.54 15.60
CA GLN A 438 -11.24 -25.83 15.07
C GLN A 438 -12.46 -26.37 15.82
N THR A 439 -12.46 -26.29 17.15
CA THR A 439 -13.56 -26.77 18.00
C THR A 439 -14.84 -25.97 17.77
N LEU A 440 -14.69 -24.67 17.51
CA LEU A 440 -15.78 -23.77 17.15
C LEU A 440 -16.21 -23.89 15.68
N ASP A 441 -15.50 -24.68 14.87
CA ASP A 441 -15.72 -24.84 13.42
C ASP A 441 -15.60 -23.52 12.65
N LEU A 442 -14.67 -22.64 13.05
CA LEU A 442 -14.42 -21.37 12.36
C LEU A 442 -13.73 -21.61 11.02
N ASN A 443 -14.02 -20.76 10.03
CA ASN A 443 -13.36 -20.81 8.73
C ASN A 443 -11.96 -20.19 8.82
N LEU A 444 -10.99 -20.98 9.30
CA LEU A 444 -9.63 -20.52 9.66
C LEU A 444 -8.68 -20.33 8.46
N SER A 445 -7.95 -19.22 8.46
CA SER A 445 -6.66 -19.08 7.76
C SER A 445 -5.55 -19.68 8.63
N ARG A 446 -5.09 -20.88 8.28
CA ARG A 446 -4.29 -21.76 9.16
C ARG A 446 -2.79 -21.55 9.08
N LYS A 447 -2.32 -20.79 8.09
CA LYS A 447 -0.90 -20.48 7.89
C LYS A 447 -0.57 -19.06 8.35
N SER A 448 -1.58 -18.32 8.80
CA SER A 448 -1.47 -16.91 9.12
C SER A 448 -1.64 -16.68 10.61
N LEU A 449 -0.80 -15.80 11.15
CA LEU A 449 -0.79 -15.40 12.55
C LEU A 449 -0.67 -13.88 12.64
N VAL A 450 -1.44 -13.30 13.55
CA VAL A 450 -1.22 -11.96 14.06
C VAL A 450 -0.85 -12.12 15.53
N THR A 451 0.28 -11.58 15.98
CA THR A 451 0.63 -11.65 17.41
C THR A 451 -0.01 -10.51 18.17
N GLY A 452 -0.33 -10.72 19.45
CA GLY A 452 -0.82 -9.66 20.33
C GLY A 452 0.13 -8.48 20.34
N ASP A 453 -0.41 -7.27 20.11
CA ASP A 453 0.34 -6.01 19.95
C ASP A 453 1.53 -6.11 18.96
N MET A 454 1.40 -7.00 17.96
CA MET A 454 2.41 -7.29 16.92
C MET A 454 3.80 -7.60 17.49
N SER A 455 3.82 -8.19 18.69
CA SER A 455 5.02 -8.53 19.46
C SER A 455 5.81 -9.71 18.87
N GLY A 456 7.06 -9.87 19.31
CA GLY A 456 7.97 -10.93 18.90
C GLY A 456 8.89 -10.56 17.72
N LEU A 457 8.71 -9.37 17.14
CA LEU A 457 9.40 -8.90 15.93
C LEU A 457 10.44 -7.80 16.19
N GLY A 458 11.02 -7.76 17.39
CA GLY A 458 12.10 -6.83 17.73
C GLY A 458 11.64 -5.38 17.92
N TYR A 459 10.34 -5.15 18.10
CA TYR A 459 9.76 -3.84 18.44
C TYR A 459 9.02 -3.95 19.77
N TYR A 460 9.69 -3.57 20.86
CA TYR A 460 9.20 -3.83 22.21
C TYR A 460 9.77 -2.84 23.24
N ASN A 461 9.20 -2.87 24.45
CA ASN A 461 9.78 -2.24 25.63
C ASN A 461 10.27 -3.35 26.59
N PRO A 462 11.57 -3.40 26.95
CA PRO A 462 12.09 -4.39 27.88
C PRO A 462 11.44 -4.40 29.27
N ALA A 463 10.81 -3.28 29.66
CA ALA A 463 10.11 -3.15 30.93
C ALA A 463 8.66 -3.68 30.90
N GLY A 464 8.19 -4.21 29.75
CA GLY A 464 6.79 -4.58 29.54
C GLY A 464 6.02 -3.45 28.85
N ASP A 465 4.97 -2.94 29.48
CA ASP A 465 4.10 -1.94 28.88
C ASP A 465 4.79 -0.58 28.65
N GLY A 466 4.27 0.20 27.69
CA GLY A 466 4.69 1.57 27.41
C GLY A 466 5.32 1.78 26.03
N PRO A 467 6.03 2.90 25.82
CA PRO A 467 6.64 3.23 24.53
C PRO A 467 7.65 2.18 24.07
N LYS A 468 7.43 1.65 22.87
CA LYS A 468 8.28 0.61 22.27
C LYS A 468 9.48 1.20 21.52
N THR A 469 10.59 0.47 21.55
CA THR A 469 11.80 0.77 20.77
C THR A 469 11.99 -0.26 19.65
N ASN A 470 12.38 0.20 18.46
CA ASN A 470 12.72 -0.68 17.34
C ASN A 470 14.17 -1.15 17.45
N TYR A 471 14.37 -2.40 17.87
CA TYR A 471 15.66 -3.09 17.89
C TYR A 471 15.95 -3.86 16.57
N GLY A 472 15.00 -3.82 15.62
CA GLY A 472 15.07 -4.48 14.32
C GLY A 472 14.77 -5.98 14.38
N LEU A 473 14.48 -6.58 13.21
CA LEU A 473 14.13 -8.01 13.09
C LEU A 473 15.25 -8.98 13.55
N GLY A 474 16.48 -8.50 13.72
CA GLY A 474 17.58 -9.29 14.28
C GLY A 474 17.47 -9.51 15.79
N ALA A 475 16.64 -8.71 16.47
CA ALA A 475 16.33 -8.82 17.90
C ALA A 475 14.97 -9.51 18.17
N SER A 476 14.34 -10.08 17.15
CA SER A 476 13.11 -10.86 17.29
C SER A 476 13.30 -12.06 18.24
N ASN A 477 12.21 -12.49 18.88
CA ASN A 477 12.24 -13.64 19.76
C ASN A 477 12.40 -14.96 18.98
N VAL A 478 13.58 -15.55 19.05
CA VAL A 478 13.89 -16.82 18.36
C VAL A 478 13.05 -18.00 18.83
N ASN A 479 12.66 -18.02 20.10
CA ASN A 479 11.82 -19.09 20.66
C ASN A 479 10.41 -19.02 20.07
N PHE A 480 9.85 -17.82 20.00
CA PHE A 480 8.57 -17.56 19.35
C PHE A 480 8.61 -17.95 17.87
N LEU A 481 9.62 -17.51 17.11
CA LEU A 481 9.74 -17.83 15.67
C LEU A 481 9.82 -19.34 15.42
N GLN A 482 10.49 -20.09 16.29
CA GLN A 482 10.51 -21.56 16.24
C GLN A 482 9.14 -22.17 16.59
N ALA A 483 8.44 -21.62 17.58
CA ALA A 483 7.10 -22.07 17.96
C ALA A 483 6.06 -21.79 16.86
N ALA A 484 6.13 -20.64 16.19
CA ALA A 484 5.29 -20.26 15.05
C ALA A 484 5.48 -21.25 13.89
N GLN A 485 6.74 -21.49 13.50
CA GLN A 485 7.05 -22.49 12.48
C GLN A 485 6.53 -23.89 12.87
N LYS A 486 6.68 -24.28 14.16
CA LYS A 486 6.17 -25.57 14.64
C LYS A 486 4.64 -25.67 14.59
N SER A 487 3.95 -24.54 14.78
CA SER A 487 2.49 -24.45 14.75
C SER A 487 1.92 -24.43 13.33
N GLY A 488 2.80 -24.30 12.32
CA GLY A 488 2.43 -24.28 10.90
C GLY A 488 2.26 -22.88 10.33
N ASP A 489 2.55 -21.85 11.11
CA ASP A 489 2.51 -20.45 10.68
C ASP A 489 3.61 -20.21 9.64
N GLN A 490 3.23 -19.51 8.56
CA GLN A 490 4.10 -19.14 7.44
C GLN A 490 4.03 -17.65 7.15
N TYR A 491 2.87 -17.05 7.41
CA TYR A 491 2.60 -15.64 7.17
C TYR A 491 2.32 -14.96 8.50
N LEU A 492 3.15 -13.99 8.85
CA LEU A 492 3.02 -13.26 10.10
C LEU A 492 2.72 -11.81 9.80
N ALA A 493 1.72 -11.24 10.46
CA ALA A 493 1.49 -9.81 10.40
C ALA A 493 2.72 -9.03 10.89
N SER A 494 3.05 -7.93 10.21
CA SER A 494 4.10 -7.00 10.62
C SER A 494 3.63 -5.56 10.47
N ASN A 495 4.26 -4.62 11.16
CA ASN A 495 3.76 -3.25 11.26
C ASN A 495 4.40 -2.35 10.19
N HIS A 496 3.58 -1.78 9.29
CA HIS A 496 4.09 -0.89 8.25
C HIS A 496 4.59 0.46 8.79
N SER A 497 4.29 0.84 10.03
CA SER A 497 4.89 2.03 10.66
C SER A 497 6.25 1.77 11.32
N VAL A 498 6.73 0.51 11.33
CA VAL A 498 8.00 0.14 11.96
C VAL A 498 9.05 -0.17 10.89
N ASP A 499 10.11 0.63 10.86
CA ASP A 499 11.23 0.43 9.93
C ASP A 499 11.80 -0.99 10.02
N GLY A 500 12.02 -1.61 8.85
CA GLY A 500 12.55 -2.98 8.74
C GLY A 500 11.49 -4.08 8.86
N GLN A 501 10.26 -3.78 9.26
CA GLN A 501 9.12 -4.72 9.22
C GLN A 501 8.37 -4.69 7.87
N TRP A 502 8.80 -3.83 6.95
CA TRP A 502 8.39 -3.73 5.54
C TRP A 502 9.62 -3.36 4.69
N ASP A 503 9.54 -3.49 3.36
CA ASP A 503 10.66 -3.25 2.45
C ASP A 503 10.45 -1.95 1.64
N PRO A 504 11.06 -0.81 2.04
CA PRO A 504 10.89 0.47 1.34
C PRO A 504 11.44 0.50 -0.09
N ALA A 505 12.33 -0.44 -0.44
CA ALA A 505 12.89 -0.55 -1.78
C ALA A 505 12.05 -1.45 -2.71
N CYS A 506 10.94 -2.02 -2.22
CA CYS A 506 10.13 -2.99 -2.95
C CYS A 506 8.64 -2.68 -2.73
N MET A 507 8.07 -1.90 -3.66
CA MET A 507 6.66 -1.50 -3.60
C MET A 507 5.73 -2.72 -3.53
N ASN A 508 4.84 -2.72 -2.54
CA ASN A 508 3.86 -3.78 -2.27
C ASN A 508 4.49 -5.16 -1.95
N CYS A 509 5.71 -5.19 -1.42
CA CYS A 509 6.41 -6.41 -1.01
C CYS A 509 6.35 -6.63 0.50
N GLY A 510 6.29 -7.90 0.91
CA GLY A 510 6.56 -8.33 2.28
C GLY A 510 8.04 -8.69 2.50
N VAL A 511 8.36 -9.15 3.71
CA VAL A 511 9.74 -9.39 4.16
C VAL A 511 9.92 -10.86 4.54
N VAL A 512 10.96 -11.53 4.02
CA VAL A 512 11.37 -12.84 4.56
C VAL A 512 12.09 -12.59 5.89
N HIS A 513 11.64 -13.21 6.99
CA HIS A 513 12.22 -12.94 8.30
C HIS A 513 13.70 -13.38 8.35
N PRO A 514 14.64 -12.53 8.77
CA PRO A 514 16.08 -12.81 8.66
C PRO A 514 16.56 -13.94 9.58
N LEU A 515 15.90 -14.14 10.73
CA LEU A 515 16.23 -15.24 11.66
C LEU A 515 15.50 -16.56 11.36
N ASN A 516 14.47 -16.54 10.50
CA ASN A 516 13.74 -17.75 10.12
C ASN A 516 13.13 -17.60 8.72
N ALA A 517 13.79 -18.16 7.70
CA ALA A 517 13.37 -18.04 6.30
C ALA A 517 12.02 -18.72 5.98
N ASN A 518 11.46 -19.52 6.90
CA ASN A 518 10.12 -20.11 6.73
C ASN A 518 8.99 -19.16 7.14
N ILE A 519 9.32 -18.07 7.85
CA ILE A 519 8.37 -17.02 8.24
C ILE A 519 8.48 -15.86 7.26
N PHE A 520 7.34 -15.48 6.70
CA PHE A 520 7.20 -14.35 5.80
C PHE A 520 6.30 -13.30 6.44
N LEU A 521 6.79 -12.08 6.53
CA LEU A 521 6.09 -10.95 7.11
C LEU A 521 5.21 -10.27 6.07
N VAL A 522 3.95 -10.09 6.42
CA VAL A 522 2.95 -9.33 5.67
C VAL A 522 2.68 -8.02 6.42
N PRO A 523 3.14 -6.87 5.90
CA PRO A 523 2.86 -5.58 6.51
C PRO A 523 1.35 -5.30 6.59
N ARG A 524 0.93 -4.64 7.68
CA ARG A 524 -0.41 -4.08 7.88
C ARG A 524 -0.33 -2.57 8.05
N TRP A 525 -1.28 -1.86 7.48
CA TRP A 525 -1.44 -0.42 7.60
C TRP A 525 -2.11 -0.07 8.94
N PRO A 526 -1.47 0.71 9.83
CA PRO A 526 -2.17 1.24 10.99
C PRO A 526 -3.27 2.21 10.57
N THR A 527 -4.30 2.31 11.40
CA THR A 527 -5.32 3.36 11.33
C THR A 527 -5.25 4.22 12.58
N ASN A 528 -5.71 5.47 12.52
CA ASN A 528 -5.85 6.29 13.73
C ASN A 528 -7.23 6.12 14.38
N VAL A 529 -8.00 5.09 13.98
CA VAL A 529 -9.15 4.59 14.75
C VAL A 529 -8.58 3.73 15.87
N PHE A 530 -8.28 4.39 16.99
CA PHE A 530 -7.52 3.78 18.09
C PHE A 530 -8.23 2.54 18.67
N TYR A 531 -7.43 1.59 19.15
CA TYR A 531 -7.93 0.31 19.68
C TYR A 531 -8.96 0.51 20.79
N SER A 532 -8.81 1.55 21.62
CA SER A 532 -9.60 1.75 22.83
C SER A 532 -10.85 2.62 22.67
N VAL A 533 -11.34 2.86 21.45
CA VAL A 533 -12.52 3.73 21.23
C VAL A 533 -13.71 2.95 20.69
N THR A 534 -14.88 3.18 21.28
CA THR A 534 -16.12 2.45 20.94
C THR A 534 -17.24 3.34 20.38
N THR A 535 -17.08 4.67 20.47
CA THR A 535 -18.10 5.64 20.01
C THR A 535 -17.46 6.83 19.28
N PRO A 536 -18.25 7.58 18.46
CA PRO A 536 -17.76 8.79 17.81
C PRO A 536 -17.22 9.86 18.74
N ALA A 537 -17.81 10.01 19.93
CA ALA A 537 -17.40 10.99 20.93
C ALA A 537 -16.01 10.62 21.48
N GLN A 538 -15.85 9.36 21.92
CA GLN A 538 -14.55 8.80 22.35
C GLN A 538 -13.47 8.94 21.28
N MET A 539 -13.77 8.55 20.03
CA MET A 539 -12.84 8.72 18.91
C MET A 539 -12.42 10.17 18.73
N THR A 540 -13.38 11.11 18.77
CA THR A 540 -13.09 12.54 18.60
C THR A 540 -12.21 13.09 19.72
N SER A 541 -12.51 12.72 20.97
CA SER A 541 -11.74 13.16 22.12
C SER A 541 -10.32 12.57 22.12
N ALA A 542 -10.20 11.25 21.88
CA ALA A 542 -8.92 10.56 21.84
C ALA A 542 -8.03 11.07 20.69
N TYR A 543 -8.57 11.17 19.47
CA TYR A 543 -7.83 11.65 18.30
C TYR A 543 -7.32 13.08 18.51
N ASN A 544 -8.16 14.00 19.02
CA ASN A 544 -7.73 15.37 19.28
C ASN A 544 -6.79 15.51 20.49
N SER A 545 -6.82 14.56 21.45
CA SER A 545 -5.81 14.50 22.52
C SER A 545 -4.41 14.20 22.01
N VAL A 546 -4.30 13.61 20.81
CA VAL A 546 -3.03 13.39 20.12
C VAL A 546 -2.77 14.52 19.12
N TYR A 547 -3.67 14.74 18.16
CA TYR A 547 -3.40 15.52 16.95
C TYR A 547 -4.01 16.92 16.93
N GLY A 548 -4.93 17.23 17.84
CA GLY A 548 -5.53 18.56 17.95
C GLY A 548 -4.59 19.56 18.63
N PRO A 549 -4.94 20.86 18.67
CA PRO A 549 -4.17 21.85 19.41
C PRO A 549 -3.96 21.45 20.88
N GLY A 550 -2.70 21.42 21.32
CA GLY A 550 -2.32 21.01 22.67
C GLY A 550 -2.28 19.50 22.90
N GLY A 551 -2.48 18.69 21.86
CA GLY A 551 -2.28 17.25 21.91
C GLY A 551 -0.81 16.83 21.97
N THR A 552 -0.56 15.55 22.24
CA THR A 552 0.80 15.00 22.39
C THR A 552 1.65 15.10 21.12
N LEU A 553 1.00 15.16 19.95
CA LEU A 553 1.58 15.36 18.63
C LEU A 553 0.69 16.30 17.80
N ALA A 554 0.47 17.50 18.33
CA ALA A 554 -0.36 18.51 17.69
C ALA A 554 0.04 18.71 16.21
N PHE A 555 -0.93 18.50 15.32
CA PHE A 555 -0.75 18.53 13.88
C PHE A 555 -1.80 19.43 13.19
N TRP A 556 -3.05 19.35 13.62
CA TRP A 556 -4.14 20.17 13.11
C TRP A 556 -4.18 21.54 13.78
N ASP A 557 -4.59 22.56 13.03
CA ASP A 557 -4.72 23.94 13.52
C ASP A 557 -5.96 24.16 14.40
N HIS A 558 -6.89 23.20 14.40
CA HIS A 558 -8.06 23.14 15.28
C HIS A 558 -8.39 21.68 15.64
N ASN A 559 -9.23 21.49 16.66
CA ASN A 559 -9.76 20.16 16.98
C ASN A 559 -10.74 19.75 15.88
N LEU A 560 -10.51 18.57 15.28
CA LEU A 560 -11.37 18.04 14.24
C LEU A 560 -12.66 17.47 14.83
N THR A 561 -13.77 17.62 14.13
CA THR A 561 -15.02 16.88 14.38
C THR A 561 -14.88 15.41 13.94
N TYR A 562 -15.78 14.53 14.42
CA TYR A 562 -15.80 13.14 13.97
C TYR A 562 -15.88 12.98 12.44
N ALA A 563 -16.67 13.84 11.77
CA ALA A 563 -16.79 13.81 10.31
C ALA A 563 -15.48 14.21 9.61
N GLU A 564 -14.76 15.21 10.14
CA GLU A 564 -13.46 15.61 9.62
C GLU A 564 -12.40 14.53 9.87
N ILE A 565 -12.44 13.85 11.02
CA ILE A 565 -11.57 12.71 11.30
C ILE A 565 -11.81 11.59 10.28
N LEU A 566 -13.07 11.21 10.04
CA LEU A 566 -13.41 10.22 9.00
C LEU A 566 -12.95 10.66 7.62
N ASP A 567 -13.07 11.95 7.28
CA ASP A 567 -12.55 12.50 6.03
C ASP A 567 -11.04 12.29 5.91
N LYS A 568 -10.25 12.70 6.92
CA LYS A 568 -8.78 12.57 6.87
C LYS A 568 -8.30 11.13 6.89
N GLU A 569 -8.87 10.30 7.75
CA GLU A 569 -8.51 8.88 7.83
C GLU A 569 -8.85 8.14 6.53
N SER A 570 -9.99 8.46 5.91
CA SER A 570 -10.35 7.85 4.62
C SER A 570 -9.53 8.37 3.43
N ASP A 571 -8.92 9.55 3.50
CA ASP A 571 -7.94 10.02 2.50
C ASP A 571 -6.65 9.19 2.55
N ILE A 572 -6.14 8.93 3.76
CA ILE A 572 -4.97 8.07 3.98
C ILE A 572 -5.29 6.66 3.47
N ALA A 573 -6.42 6.10 3.88
CA ALA A 573 -6.85 4.77 3.47
C ALA A 573 -7.03 4.66 1.95
N LEU A 574 -7.58 5.70 1.31
CA LEU A 574 -7.72 5.76 -0.14
C LEU A 574 -6.35 5.71 -0.82
N SER A 575 -5.36 6.44 -0.33
CA SER A 575 -4.00 6.39 -0.89
C SER A 575 -3.39 4.99 -0.83
N HIS A 576 -3.60 4.25 0.27
CA HIS A 576 -3.13 2.88 0.42
C HIS A 576 -3.85 1.94 -0.55
N VAL A 577 -5.16 2.09 -0.73
CA VAL A 577 -5.93 1.30 -1.70
C VAL A 577 -5.49 1.59 -3.14
N LEU A 578 -5.19 2.86 -3.45
CA LEU A 578 -4.73 3.29 -4.77
C LEU A 578 -3.29 2.84 -5.09
N SER A 579 -2.46 2.56 -4.08
CA SER A 579 -1.11 2.00 -4.30
C SER A 579 -1.13 0.56 -4.84
N GLY A 580 -2.27 -0.14 -4.73
CA GLY A 580 -2.43 -1.53 -5.16
C GLY A 580 -1.80 -2.55 -4.21
N GLY A 581 -1.34 -2.14 -3.03
CA GLY A 581 -0.84 -3.04 -2.00
C GLY A 581 -1.94 -3.91 -1.40
N ALA A 582 -1.70 -5.21 -1.28
CA ALA A 582 -2.60 -6.15 -0.62
C ALA A 582 -2.38 -6.20 0.91
N PHE A 583 -1.94 -5.10 1.52
CA PHE A 583 -1.72 -5.02 2.95
C PHE A 583 -3.04 -4.69 3.66
N PRO A 584 -3.42 -5.43 4.71
CA PRO A 584 -4.61 -5.11 5.49
C PRO A 584 -4.46 -3.80 6.26
N HIS A 585 -5.53 -3.03 6.38
CA HIS A 585 -5.69 -2.09 7.49
C HIS A 585 -6.13 -2.86 8.74
N TYR A 586 -5.92 -2.28 9.93
CA TYR A 586 -6.36 -2.92 11.16
C TYR A 586 -7.01 -1.98 12.17
N MET A 587 -7.93 -2.58 12.93
CA MET A 587 -8.74 -2.05 14.02
C MET A 587 -8.95 -3.16 15.05
N HIS A 588 -9.71 -2.89 16.12
CA HIS A 588 -9.93 -3.83 17.23
C HIS A 588 -11.42 -4.02 17.48
N GLN A 589 -11.79 -5.05 18.25
CA GLN A 589 -13.17 -5.41 18.57
C GLN A 589 -14.01 -4.23 19.11
N ASP A 590 -13.38 -3.33 19.87
CA ASP A 590 -13.97 -2.12 20.41
C ASP A 590 -14.58 -1.21 19.33
N ASN A 591 -13.92 -1.15 18.18
CA ASN A 591 -14.33 -0.32 17.05
C ASN A 591 -15.58 -0.88 16.34
N LEU A 592 -16.02 -2.08 16.71
CA LEU A 592 -17.23 -2.74 16.19
C LEU A 592 -18.49 -2.50 17.02
N ARG A 593 -18.38 -1.86 18.19
CA ARG A 593 -19.56 -1.54 19.02
C ARG A 593 -20.65 -0.88 18.18
N GLN A 594 -21.87 -1.42 18.25
CA GLN A 594 -23.03 -0.85 17.60
C GLN A 594 -23.54 0.37 18.40
N TYR A 595 -22.83 1.50 18.29
CA TYR A 595 -23.19 2.72 19.03
C TYR A 595 -24.52 3.34 18.57
N ALA A 596 -25.00 2.97 17.38
CA ALA A 596 -26.34 3.27 16.88
C ALA A 596 -26.80 2.15 15.93
N PRO A 597 -28.12 1.96 15.68
CA PRO A 597 -28.60 0.90 14.81
C PRO A 597 -27.90 0.88 13.44
N GLY A 598 -27.20 -0.22 13.16
CA GLY A 598 -26.43 -0.42 11.93
C GLY A 598 -25.11 0.36 11.82
N ARG A 599 -24.65 1.06 12.86
CA ARG A 599 -23.43 1.89 12.83
C ARG A 599 -22.38 1.43 13.84
N SER A 600 -21.12 1.43 13.41
CA SER A 600 -19.91 1.17 14.20
C SER A 600 -18.78 2.02 13.63
N LEU A 601 -17.71 2.26 14.40
CA LEU A 601 -16.59 3.08 13.92
C LEU A 601 -15.93 2.47 12.68
N ALA A 602 -15.76 1.14 12.67
CA ALA A 602 -15.23 0.40 11.52
C ALA A 602 -16.13 0.52 10.28
N PHE A 603 -17.46 0.39 10.45
CA PHE A 603 -18.40 0.56 9.34
C PHE A 603 -18.39 1.98 8.77
N ASP A 604 -18.31 2.99 9.63
CA ASP A 604 -18.26 4.40 9.26
C ASP A 604 -17.00 4.71 8.44
N TRP A 605 -15.84 4.27 8.93
CA TRP A 605 -14.56 4.43 8.24
C TRP A 605 -14.54 3.72 6.89
N GLN A 606 -15.00 2.45 6.84
CA GLN A 606 -15.06 1.67 5.61
C GLN A 606 -16.03 2.27 4.59
N SER A 607 -17.16 2.81 5.07
CA SER A 607 -18.15 3.51 4.22
C SER A 607 -17.57 4.81 3.64
N ALA A 608 -16.81 5.57 4.43
CA ALA A 608 -16.16 6.80 3.97
C ALA A 608 -15.12 6.49 2.87
N LEU A 609 -14.25 5.50 3.10
CA LEU A 609 -13.28 5.02 2.12
C LEU A 609 -13.96 4.58 0.82
N LEU A 610 -14.97 3.70 0.91
CA LEU A 610 -15.65 3.17 -0.28
C LEU A 610 -16.47 4.24 -1.02
N THR A 611 -17.00 5.23 -0.31
CA THR A 611 -17.65 6.40 -0.93
C THR A 611 -16.67 7.18 -1.79
N LYS A 612 -15.50 7.54 -1.23
CA LYS A 612 -14.44 8.25 -1.97
C LYS A 612 -13.91 7.42 -3.14
N TYR A 613 -13.58 6.17 -2.91
CA TYR A 613 -13.11 5.27 -3.96
C TYR A 613 -14.12 5.13 -5.10
N SER A 614 -15.38 4.90 -4.75
CA SER A 614 -16.47 4.77 -5.71
C SER A 614 -16.81 6.09 -6.40
N GLN A 615 -16.37 7.25 -5.92
CA GLN A 615 -16.57 8.50 -6.67
C GLN A 615 -15.73 8.52 -7.95
N TYR A 616 -14.54 7.91 -7.92
CA TYR A 616 -13.55 8.06 -8.97
C TYR A 616 -13.35 6.80 -9.81
N SER A 617 -13.29 5.62 -9.19
CA SER A 617 -12.83 4.41 -9.89
C SER A 617 -13.93 3.40 -10.19
N THR A 618 -13.70 2.64 -11.26
CA THR A 618 -14.48 1.46 -11.66
C THR A 618 -13.75 0.14 -11.38
N LEU A 619 -12.48 0.18 -10.95
CA LEU A 619 -11.71 -1.05 -10.68
C LEU A 619 -12.30 -1.78 -9.47
N PRO A 620 -12.58 -3.09 -9.58
CA PRO A 620 -13.02 -3.89 -8.43
C PRO A 620 -11.93 -3.97 -7.36
N LEU A 621 -12.30 -3.77 -6.10
CA LEU A 621 -11.49 -4.04 -4.92
C LEU A 621 -11.58 -5.52 -4.58
N ARG A 622 -10.42 -6.15 -4.42
CA ARG A 622 -10.30 -7.54 -3.96
C ARG A 622 -10.15 -7.58 -2.45
N THR A 623 -10.79 -8.55 -1.83
CA THR A 623 -10.54 -8.93 -0.44
C THR A 623 -10.09 -10.37 -0.45
N LEU A 624 -8.90 -10.63 0.10
CA LEU A 624 -8.34 -11.97 0.18
C LEU A 624 -8.43 -12.44 1.63
N ARG A 625 -8.59 -13.76 1.80
CA ARG A 625 -8.33 -14.39 3.10
C ARG A 625 -6.85 -14.31 3.41
N TRP A 626 -6.48 -14.29 4.68
CA TRP A 626 -5.11 -14.09 5.16
C TRP A 626 -4.09 -15.06 4.57
N ASP A 627 -4.42 -16.35 4.46
CA ASP A 627 -3.54 -17.33 3.80
C ASP A 627 -3.26 -16.96 2.34
N ALA A 628 -4.26 -16.38 1.65
CA ALA A 628 -4.13 -15.91 0.28
C ALA A 628 -3.44 -14.54 0.18
N VAL A 629 -3.60 -13.65 1.18
CA VAL A 629 -2.80 -12.42 1.30
C VAL A 629 -1.33 -12.77 1.39
N GLY A 630 -0.97 -13.64 2.35
CA GLY A 630 0.40 -14.05 2.57
C GLY A 630 1.02 -14.70 1.32
N ALA A 631 0.27 -15.58 0.65
CA ALA A 631 0.71 -16.18 -0.61
C ALA A 631 0.90 -15.13 -1.72
N HIS A 632 -0.03 -14.20 -1.87
CA HIS A 632 0.02 -13.16 -2.90
C HIS A 632 1.19 -12.20 -2.67
N VAL A 633 1.35 -11.68 -1.45
CA VAL A 633 2.44 -10.75 -1.10
C VAL A 633 3.80 -11.45 -1.22
N LYS A 634 3.91 -12.73 -0.82
CA LYS A 634 5.14 -13.51 -1.02
C LYS A 634 5.47 -13.70 -2.51
N SER A 635 4.47 -13.98 -3.33
CA SER A 635 4.62 -14.12 -4.77
C SER A 635 5.03 -12.79 -5.42
N ARG A 636 4.41 -11.69 -5.01
CA ARG A 636 4.77 -10.34 -5.42
C ARG A 636 6.21 -10.00 -5.04
N THR A 637 6.64 -10.28 -3.81
CA THR A 637 8.04 -10.13 -3.38
C THR A 637 8.99 -10.98 -4.22
N SER A 638 8.64 -12.25 -4.49
CA SER A 638 9.44 -13.11 -5.38
C SER A 638 9.56 -12.52 -6.77
N PHE A 639 8.46 -12.01 -7.34
CA PHE A 639 8.44 -11.41 -8.66
C PHE A 639 9.36 -10.19 -8.74
N MET A 640 9.21 -9.23 -7.84
CA MET A 640 10.05 -8.03 -7.82
C MET A 640 11.54 -8.38 -7.63
N LYS A 641 11.84 -9.47 -6.91
CA LYS A 641 13.21 -9.95 -6.65
C LYS A 641 13.73 -10.97 -7.68
N SER A 642 12.94 -11.43 -8.64
CA SER A 642 13.32 -12.47 -9.61
C SER A 642 14.18 -11.97 -10.78
N GLY A 643 14.17 -10.65 -11.04
CA GLY A 643 14.82 -10.07 -12.22
C GLY A 643 14.14 -10.50 -13.52
N VAL A 644 12.81 -10.60 -13.51
CA VAL A 644 12.05 -10.89 -14.73
C VAL A 644 12.22 -9.76 -15.75
N SER A 645 12.49 -10.17 -16.98
CA SER A 645 12.59 -9.33 -18.16
C SER A 645 11.78 -9.93 -19.29
N GLY A 646 11.48 -9.16 -20.32
CA GLY A 646 10.83 -9.70 -21.50
C GLY A 646 11.10 -8.93 -22.77
N ARG A 647 10.75 -9.56 -23.90
CA ARG A 647 10.82 -9.01 -25.25
C ARG A 647 9.48 -9.25 -25.95
N TRP A 648 9.03 -8.28 -26.74
CA TRP A 648 7.84 -8.38 -27.57
C TRP A 648 8.23 -8.28 -29.04
N ASP A 649 8.05 -9.39 -29.77
CA ASP A 649 8.04 -9.39 -31.23
C ASP A 649 6.63 -9.06 -31.72
N ARG A 650 6.46 -7.86 -32.26
CA ARG A 650 5.16 -7.35 -32.70
C ARG A 650 4.73 -7.91 -34.06
N VAL A 651 5.68 -8.41 -34.85
CA VAL A 651 5.39 -9.05 -36.15
C VAL A 651 5.00 -10.51 -35.93
N ALA A 652 5.75 -11.24 -35.13
CA ALA A 652 5.40 -12.62 -34.74
C ALA A 652 4.21 -12.67 -33.77
N LYS A 653 3.84 -11.52 -33.17
CA LYS A 653 2.80 -11.41 -32.13
C LYS A 653 3.07 -12.33 -30.96
N THR A 654 4.30 -12.31 -30.46
CA THR A 654 4.72 -13.11 -29.30
C THR A 654 5.52 -12.28 -28.33
N ILE A 655 5.38 -12.57 -27.05
CA ILE A 655 6.36 -12.13 -26.05
C ILE A 655 7.20 -13.32 -25.60
N THR A 656 8.44 -13.04 -25.21
CA THR A 656 9.30 -13.98 -24.48
C THR A 656 9.65 -13.35 -23.14
N VAL A 657 9.35 -14.06 -22.05
CA VAL A 657 9.61 -13.62 -20.68
C VAL A 657 10.68 -14.52 -20.07
N THR A 658 11.66 -13.93 -19.40
CA THR A 658 12.80 -14.63 -18.81
C THR A 658 13.02 -14.17 -17.38
N SER A 659 13.28 -15.10 -16.46
CA SER A 659 13.64 -14.78 -15.09
C SER A 659 15.13 -15.01 -14.85
N ALA A 660 15.87 -13.96 -14.49
CA ALA A 660 17.32 -14.06 -14.27
C ALA A 660 17.66 -14.94 -13.05
N ARG A 661 16.92 -14.78 -11.95
CA ARG A 661 17.18 -15.48 -10.68
C ARG A 661 16.18 -16.60 -10.38
N GLY A 662 15.17 -16.75 -11.22
CA GLY A 662 14.04 -17.63 -10.97
C GLY A 662 13.06 -17.03 -9.95
N GLY A 663 11.93 -17.70 -9.78
CA GLY A 663 10.82 -17.26 -8.94
C GLY A 663 9.58 -16.90 -9.76
N ASP A 664 8.63 -16.24 -9.11
CA ASP A 664 7.36 -15.89 -9.73
C ASP A 664 7.50 -14.76 -10.76
N ALA A 665 6.62 -14.78 -11.76
CA ALA A 665 6.52 -13.77 -12.79
C ALA A 665 5.04 -13.40 -12.99
N TYR A 666 4.80 -12.11 -13.15
CA TYR A 666 3.50 -11.59 -13.57
C TYR A 666 3.61 -10.99 -14.97
N VAL A 667 2.59 -11.23 -15.79
CA VAL A 667 2.53 -10.68 -17.14
C VAL A 667 1.10 -10.29 -17.47
N THR A 668 0.91 -9.05 -17.90
CA THR A 668 -0.39 -8.52 -18.32
C THR A 668 -0.51 -8.51 -19.84
N GLY A 669 -1.72 -8.76 -20.34
CA GLY A 669 -2.07 -8.71 -21.77
C GLY A 669 -1.96 -10.04 -22.50
N VAL A 670 -1.49 -11.11 -21.85
CA VAL A 670 -1.32 -12.45 -22.43
C VAL A 670 -1.92 -13.54 -21.54
N THR A 671 -2.10 -14.74 -22.10
CA THR A 671 -2.56 -15.93 -21.36
C THR A 671 -1.45 -16.96 -21.30
N VAL A 672 -0.82 -17.11 -20.13
CA VAL A 672 0.25 -18.08 -19.85
C VAL A 672 0.18 -18.51 -18.38
N GLY A 673 0.50 -19.77 -18.09
CA GLY A 673 0.42 -20.31 -16.72
C GLY A 673 -1.01 -20.18 -16.16
N THR A 674 -1.14 -19.59 -14.97
CA THR A 674 -2.44 -19.28 -14.36
C THR A 674 -2.87 -17.87 -14.71
N THR A 675 -3.95 -17.72 -15.46
CA THR A 675 -4.47 -16.43 -15.92
C THR A 675 -5.79 -16.07 -15.26
N GLN A 676 -5.90 -14.83 -14.80
CA GLN A 676 -7.14 -14.25 -14.28
C GLN A 676 -7.55 -13.03 -15.11
N THR A 677 -8.84 -12.74 -15.16
CA THR A 677 -9.35 -11.47 -15.69
C THR A 677 -9.60 -10.49 -14.55
N TYR A 678 -9.06 -9.29 -14.65
CA TYR A 678 -9.29 -8.19 -13.72
C TYR A 678 -9.63 -6.92 -14.51
N ALA A 679 -10.83 -6.37 -14.29
CA ALA A 679 -11.33 -5.21 -15.03
C ALA A 679 -11.17 -5.31 -16.57
N GLY A 680 -11.39 -6.51 -17.12
CA GLY A 680 -11.25 -6.79 -18.56
C GLY A 680 -9.82 -7.07 -19.03
N GLN A 681 -8.79 -6.88 -18.20
CA GLN A 681 -7.41 -7.22 -18.52
C GLN A 681 -7.08 -8.65 -18.11
N LYS A 682 -6.29 -9.36 -18.95
CA LYS A 682 -5.71 -10.67 -18.61
C LYS A 682 -4.42 -10.44 -17.85
N ILE A 683 -4.33 -11.02 -16.65
CA ILE A 683 -3.13 -11.01 -15.82
C ILE A 683 -2.75 -12.47 -15.58
N SER A 684 -1.60 -12.84 -16.09
CA SER A 684 -1.01 -14.17 -16.01
C SER A 684 0.06 -14.23 -14.92
N SER A 685 0.15 -15.39 -14.29
CA SER A 685 1.16 -15.72 -13.27
C SER A 685 1.79 -17.06 -13.60
N LEU A 686 3.10 -17.15 -13.45
CA LEU A 686 3.89 -18.35 -13.68
C LEU A 686 5.15 -18.33 -12.81
N THR A 687 5.70 -19.50 -12.51
CA THR A 687 6.99 -19.63 -11.83
C THR A 687 8.03 -20.07 -12.85
N LEU A 688 9.18 -19.39 -12.87
CA LEU A 688 10.29 -19.67 -13.77
C LEU A 688 11.51 -20.12 -12.97
N ALA A 689 12.24 -21.11 -13.48
CA ALA A 689 13.58 -21.42 -13.00
C ALA A 689 14.57 -20.31 -13.40
N ALA A 690 15.72 -20.24 -12.71
CA ALA A 690 16.77 -19.28 -13.06
C ALA A 690 17.26 -19.48 -14.50
N GLY A 691 17.26 -18.39 -15.28
CA GLY A 691 17.59 -18.40 -16.71
C GLY A 691 16.51 -18.97 -17.62
N GLN A 692 15.37 -19.43 -17.09
CA GLN A 692 14.29 -19.98 -17.92
C GLN A 692 13.58 -18.88 -18.69
N SER A 693 13.33 -19.14 -19.97
CA SER A 693 12.49 -18.31 -20.85
C SER A 693 11.21 -19.05 -21.25
N VAL A 694 10.12 -18.30 -21.37
CA VAL A 694 8.83 -18.78 -21.90
C VAL A 694 8.35 -17.81 -22.97
N THR A 695 8.01 -18.34 -24.14
CA THR A 695 7.42 -17.58 -25.26
C THR A 695 5.92 -17.86 -25.33
N VAL A 696 5.11 -16.81 -25.47
CA VAL A 696 3.65 -16.89 -25.56
C VAL A 696 3.11 -15.92 -26.59
N ALA A 697 2.02 -16.31 -27.26
CA ALA A 697 1.30 -15.45 -28.19
C ALA A 697 0.62 -14.26 -27.51
N VAL A 698 0.64 -13.12 -28.19
CA VAL A 698 -0.15 -11.93 -27.87
C VAL A 698 -1.45 -12.00 -28.69
N PRO A 699 -2.63 -11.87 -28.05
CA PRO A 699 -3.93 -11.95 -28.72
C PRO A 699 -4.12 -10.99 -29.89
#